data_AF-A0A963QET0-F1
#
_entry.id   AF-A0A963QET0-F1
#
_cell.length_a   1.000
_cell.length_b   1.000
_cell.length_c   1.000
_cell.angle_alpha   90.00
_cell.angle_beta   90.00
_cell.angle_gamma   90.00
#
_symmetry.space_group_name_H-M   'P 1'
#
loop_
_entity.id
_entity.type
_entity.pdbx_description
1 polymer ?
#
loop_
_entity_poly.entity_id
_entity_poly.type
_entity_poly.pdbx_seq_one_letter_code
_entity_poly.pdbx_strand_id
1 'polypeptide(L)'
;MHLSRALKQSAAAVLAAALLASGSGAYAGSAESGWQPGDDDFLLLQIRVGKFKLLNDVRGYQTPGGACVDLADVIQSLDLPIRLDRKSRRATGWFFAEDQTFTLDRDSNTVQNMNKTAQLASGDLYDTDEGWCVDLAALSKWTGATFRLDMYDSAIVLESEKPLPFIEAIQRKSRAARLRPETNRFDFAGFPQAEMPYRAWRTPAVDASIRFGFQDRARGSGQSTFKYEFYSTGEIASASVNARLASDNMGRPESLRVRAFRFDPDAELLGPLKATQVVLGDVEAFSSQLSGGGGVGRGVSISNRPLNRPDRFASTTLRGAMPIGWEAEVYRNGQLLAFQDERADGRYEFDINLLYGANDLEVVLYGPQGQIRRDAMSMPVGANSLKPGQTEYWVAALEQNHDLISFFNNPTLTESGWRYGVGVERGLDRRTSAGASLHSLIFEGRRETYAELSLRRALGPMLFDLSAAQQFGQGRAYRLETLGRLGKINFQAETVWIDGGYSSSLVDNDLRREHRLRFDSSLKLGKMAVPFQAAFHQMARRDGRKVNEMSTRASLVMRGLSLTGELSYRQTTGGPPNARPDDKDGARASLLANTRIAGMPVRGEARFRLSGAKRGFEYARLSIEKNLSNNADAKFEMEHDEEERRTRFALGVTRQFSKFALEGEGNYSSDGSFGLGLNLTFSFGPNPNGGGVRFSNQKLARTGQAGVSVFLDNDGDGRFSAGDKALPDIGITAGYDSARAPTDESGRTIVEGLRPYQPVLVAIDETSLPDPFLRASGKGVVITPRPGVATKVQLAVTPTGEVEGVLYGLSLTPRDGVVLELLDQAGKPVATAMTEYDGFFLFQQVPYGTYSLRVTRESAEVLGVRRELASDLQLKSGADLVRMGKVQLDARPGSIANADAARTGAPDG
;
A
#
# COMPACT_ATOMS: atom_id res chain seq x y z
N MET A 1 55.98 27.25 38.58
CA MET A 1 54.91 26.90 39.54
C MET A 1 53.59 27.28 38.88
N HIS A 2 52.65 26.33 38.77
CA HIS A 2 51.32 26.43 38.12
C HIS A 2 51.24 26.81 36.64
N LEU A 3 50.95 25.80 35.79
CA LEU A 3 49.93 25.83 34.71
C LEU A 3 50.12 24.63 33.77
N SER A 4 49.50 23.49 34.09
CA SER A 4 49.22 22.43 33.10
C SER A 4 48.20 21.45 33.65
N ARG A 5 46.98 21.47 33.11
CA ARG A 5 45.97 20.39 32.98
C ARG A 5 44.55 20.97 32.97
N ALA A 6 44.13 21.45 31.81
CA ALA A 6 42.71 21.66 31.48
C ALA A 6 42.57 21.71 29.96
N LEU A 7 42.71 20.56 29.30
CA LEU A 7 42.35 20.37 27.89
C LEU A 7 42.33 18.87 27.59
N LYS A 8 41.25 18.21 28.01
CA LYS A 8 40.72 16.95 27.48
C LYS A 8 39.37 16.75 28.18
N GLN A 9 38.35 16.45 27.38
CA GLN A 9 36.95 16.16 27.74
C GLN A 9 36.00 17.37 27.75
N SER A 10 35.53 17.76 26.57
CA SER A 10 34.28 18.51 26.38
C SER A 10 33.69 18.14 25.01
N ALA A 11 33.18 16.91 24.89
CA ALA A 11 32.36 16.48 23.75
C ALA A 11 31.57 15.20 24.13
N ALA A 12 30.78 15.26 25.20
CA ALA A 12 29.74 14.27 25.54
C ALA A 12 29.05 14.66 26.85
N ALA A 13 28.19 15.69 26.84
CA ALA A 13 27.27 15.98 27.96
C ALA A 13 26.27 17.08 27.58
N VAL A 14 25.26 16.76 26.75
CA VAL A 14 24.04 17.58 26.59
C VAL A 14 22.78 16.68 26.70
N LEU A 15 22.88 15.50 27.33
CA LEU A 15 21.76 14.56 27.41
C LEU A 15 21.65 13.89 28.77
N ALA A 16 21.73 14.67 29.85
CA ALA A 16 21.43 14.23 31.22
C ALA A 16 21.32 15.42 32.17
N ALA A 17 20.24 16.21 32.08
CA ALA A 17 19.93 17.23 33.10
C ALA A 17 18.44 17.60 33.08
N ALA A 18 17.57 16.60 33.19
CA ALA A 18 16.18 16.77 33.60
C ALA A 18 15.72 15.43 34.16
N LEU A 19 16.05 15.16 35.44
CA LEU A 19 15.44 14.13 36.31
C LEU A 19 16.33 13.95 37.56
N LEU A 20 16.41 14.95 38.44
CA LEU A 20 16.83 14.75 39.84
C LEU A 20 16.19 15.84 40.72
N ALA A 21 14.93 15.62 41.08
CA ALA A 21 14.28 16.29 42.21
C ALA A 21 13.13 15.42 42.74
N SER A 22 13.45 14.46 43.61
CA SER A 22 12.54 14.03 44.68
C SER A 22 13.36 13.37 45.78
N GLY A 23 13.42 14.09 46.90
CA GLY A 23 14.07 13.65 48.13
C GLY A 23 13.31 12.51 48.79
N SER A 24 14.10 11.65 49.42
CA SER A 24 13.74 10.45 50.16
C SER A 24 13.10 10.77 51.51
N GLY A 25 12.02 10.04 51.81
CA GLY A 25 11.52 9.80 53.17
C GLY A 25 11.16 8.31 53.32
N ALA A 26 11.83 7.63 54.26
CA ALA A 26 11.46 6.31 54.79
C ALA A 26 11.07 6.53 56.27
N TYR A 27 10.17 5.81 56.95
CA TYR A 27 9.82 4.39 57.02
C TYR A 27 8.38 4.28 57.61
N ALA A 28 7.52 3.37 57.13
CA ALA A 28 7.19 2.03 57.66
C ALA A 28 5.74 1.94 58.19
N GLY A 29 5.01 0.96 57.65
CA GLY A 29 3.71 0.50 58.11
C GLY A 29 3.31 -0.75 57.33
N SER A 30 3.35 -1.90 57.98
CA SER A 30 3.01 -3.23 57.46
C SER A 30 1.50 -3.45 57.34
N ALA A 31 1.01 -3.92 56.19
CA ALA A 31 -0.13 -4.83 56.04
C ALA A 31 -0.28 -5.25 54.57
N GLU A 32 -0.66 -6.51 54.32
CA GLU A 32 -0.91 -7.12 53.02
C GLU A 32 -1.81 -6.25 52.11
N SER A 33 -1.30 -5.83 50.96
CA SER A 33 -2.07 -5.17 49.90
C SER A 33 -2.29 -6.14 48.74
N GLY A 34 -3.52 -6.62 48.56
CA GLY A 34 -3.93 -7.20 47.28
C GLY A 34 -3.75 -6.15 46.20
N TRP A 35 -2.83 -6.40 45.26
CA TRP A 35 -2.60 -5.51 44.12
C TRP A 35 -3.90 -5.33 43.34
N GLN A 36 -4.22 -4.07 43.01
CA GLN A 36 -5.31 -3.73 42.11
C GLN A 36 -4.73 -3.09 40.85
N PRO A 37 -5.27 -3.41 39.66
CA PRO A 37 -4.77 -2.85 38.41
C PRO A 37 -4.97 -1.33 38.38
N GLY A 38 -3.88 -0.61 38.11
CA GLY A 38 -3.92 0.82 37.81
C GLY A 38 -3.57 1.10 36.35
N ASP A 39 -3.85 2.33 35.89
CA ASP A 39 -3.52 2.77 34.52
C ASP A 39 -2.02 2.65 34.20
N ASP A 40 -1.17 2.80 35.21
CA ASP A 40 0.29 2.69 35.09
C ASP A 40 0.76 1.24 34.86
N ASP A 41 -0.08 0.25 35.20
CA ASP A 41 0.24 -1.17 35.05
C ASP A 41 -0.21 -1.72 33.69
N PHE A 42 -0.93 -0.96 32.86
CA PHE A 42 -1.57 -1.48 31.65
C PHE A 42 -0.58 -1.84 30.51
N LEU A 43 -0.69 -3.07 30.03
CA LEU A 43 0.09 -3.65 28.95
C LEU A 43 -0.81 -4.00 27.75
N LEU A 44 -0.45 -3.49 26.57
CA LEU A 44 -0.91 -3.99 25.28
C LEU A 44 0.24 -4.79 24.65
N LEU A 45 0.01 -6.08 24.42
CA LEU A 45 1.03 -7.08 24.08
C LEU A 45 0.62 -7.88 22.83
N GLN A 46 1.51 -8.02 21.85
CA GLN A 46 1.29 -8.84 20.66
C GLN A 46 1.79 -10.28 20.87
N ILE A 47 0.96 -11.30 20.63
CA ILE A 47 1.44 -12.69 20.72
C ILE A 47 2.36 -13.02 19.54
N ARG A 48 3.52 -13.62 19.84
CA ARG A 48 4.53 -14.09 18.87
C ARG A 48 4.80 -15.57 19.05
N VAL A 49 4.87 -16.31 17.94
CA VAL A 49 5.23 -17.74 17.94
C VAL A 49 6.31 -17.96 16.87
N GLY A 50 7.55 -18.17 17.32
CA GLY A 50 8.71 -18.23 16.43
C GLY A 50 8.87 -16.95 15.58
N LYS A 51 8.70 -17.05 14.26
CA LYS A 51 8.77 -15.92 13.31
C LYS A 51 7.41 -15.27 13.01
N PHE A 52 6.33 -15.81 13.55
CA PHE A 52 4.97 -15.36 13.24
C PHE A 52 4.49 -14.40 14.33
N LYS A 53 3.91 -13.29 13.89
CA LYS A 53 3.22 -12.30 14.74
C LYS A 53 1.73 -12.47 14.53
N LEU A 54 0.96 -12.59 15.60
CA LEU A 54 -0.49 -12.65 15.51
C LEU A 54 -1.06 -11.23 15.38
N LEU A 55 -2.19 -11.11 14.68
CA LEU A 55 -2.75 -9.82 14.26
C LEU A 55 -3.47 -9.08 15.39
N ASN A 56 -3.99 -9.81 16.37
CA ASN A 56 -4.74 -9.25 17.48
C ASN A 56 -3.81 -9.03 18.67
N ASP A 57 -3.76 -7.79 19.14
CA ASP A 57 -3.07 -7.44 20.38
C ASP A 57 -3.88 -7.93 21.59
N VAL A 58 -3.17 -8.24 22.67
CA VAL A 58 -3.69 -8.76 23.93
C VAL A 58 -3.44 -7.75 25.03
N ARG A 59 -4.51 -7.30 25.67
CA ARG A 59 -4.44 -6.41 26.84
C ARG A 59 -4.02 -7.22 28.08
N GLY A 60 -3.44 -6.55 29.05
CA GLY A 60 -2.94 -7.16 30.27
C GLY A 60 -2.44 -6.10 31.24
N TYR A 61 -1.92 -6.55 32.37
CA TYR A 61 -1.40 -5.67 33.42
C TYR A 61 -0.10 -6.23 33.97
N GLN A 62 0.82 -5.34 34.31
CA GLN A 62 2.01 -5.69 35.08
C GLN A 62 1.61 -5.97 36.52
N THR A 63 1.88 -7.18 37.00
CA THR A 63 1.57 -7.58 38.37
C THR A 63 2.87 -7.66 39.19
N PRO A 64 2.82 -7.65 40.53
CA PRO A 64 4.00 -7.90 41.36
C PRO A 64 4.69 -9.25 41.08
N GLY A 65 3.94 -10.21 40.52
CA GLY A 65 4.43 -11.55 40.13
C GLY A 65 4.91 -11.66 38.68
N GLY A 66 4.76 -10.61 37.86
CA GLY A 66 5.09 -10.63 36.43
C GLY A 66 4.11 -9.82 35.61
N ALA A 67 3.23 -10.50 34.89
CA ALA A 67 2.12 -9.87 34.19
C ALA A 67 0.94 -10.84 34.08
N CYS A 68 -0.26 -10.27 34.11
CA CYS A 68 -1.47 -10.97 33.73
C CYS A 68 -1.97 -10.45 32.38
N VAL A 69 -2.76 -11.25 31.68
CA VAL A 69 -3.33 -10.91 30.36
C VAL A 69 -4.82 -11.21 30.32
N ASP A 70 -5.56 -10.39 29.60
CA ASP A 70 -7.00 -10.57 29.43
C ASP A 70 -7.27 -11.88 28.68
N LEU A 71 -8.05 -12.76 29.32
CA LEU A 71 -8.33 -14.09 28.81
C LEU A 71 -9.13 -14.05 27.50
N ALA A 72 -10.03 -13.08 27.32
CA ALA A 72 -10.84 -12.98 26.12
C ALA A 72 -9.97 -12.59 24.91
N ASP A 73 -9.05 -11.65 25.09
CA ASP A 73 -8.09 -11.26 24.06
C ASP A 73 -7.14 -12.41 23.69
N VAL A 74 -6.68 -13.20 24.67
CA VAL A 74 -5.86 -14.40 24.40
C VAL A 74 -6.65 -15.42 23.58
N ILE A 75 -7.90 -15.69 23.95
CA ILE A 75 -8.79 -16.61 23.24
C ILE A 75 -8.98 -16.14 21.79
N GLN A 76 -9.24 -14.86 21.57
CA GLN A 76 -9.42 -14.30 20.23
C GLN A 76 -8.12 -14.28 19.41
N SER A 77 -6.98 -13.97 20.04
CA SER A 77 -5.68 -13.88 19.36
C SER A 77 -5.15 -15.25 18.93
N LEU A 78 -5.38 -16.28 19.74
CA LEU A 78 -5.00 -17.67 19.47
C LEU A 78 -6.10 -18.49 18.77
N ASP A 79 -7.27 -17.90 18.51
CA ASP A 79 -8.45 -18.56 17.94
C ASP A 79 -8.83 -19.84 18.72
N LEU A 80 -8.90 -19.72 20.05
CA LEU A 80 -9.20 -20.84 20.93
C LEU A 80 -10.72 -21.09 21.01
N PRO A 81 -11.18 -22.34 20.95
CA PRO A 81 -12.59 -22.69 21.07
C PRO A 81 -13.02 -22.73 22.55
N ILE A 82 -12.89 -21.59 23.23
CA ILE A 82 -13.25 -21.40 24.64
C ILE A 82 -14.32 -20.33 24.74
N ARG A 83 -15.47 -20.69 25.33
CA ARG A 83 -16.60 -19.79 25.55
C ARG A 83 -16.51 -19.18 26.95
N LEU A 84 -16.43 -17.84 27.02
CA LEU A 84 -16.62 -17.08 28.26
C LEU A 84 -18.12 -16.76 28.45
N ASP A 85 -18.71 -17.26 29.54
CA ASP A 85 -20.06 -16.91 29.95
C ASP A 85 -20.02 -15.96 31.16
N ARG A 86 -20.39 -14.70 30.91
CA ARG A 86 -20.41 -13.64 31.93
C ARG A 86 -21.48 -13.86 32.99
N LYS A 87 -22.59 -14.56 32.69
CA LYS A 87 -23.69 -14.78 33.65
C LYS A 87 -23.34 -15.85 34.66
N SER A 88 -22.72 -16.94 34.21
CA SER A 88 -22.29 -18.05 35.06
C SER A 88 -20.86 -17.91 35.58
N ARG A 89 -20.18 -16.79 35.28
CA ARG A 89 -18.77 -16.50 35.63
C ARG A 89 -17.89 -17.73 35.40
N ARG A 90 -18.01 -18.32 34.20
CA ARG A 90 -17.28 -19.54 33.78
C ARG A 90 -16.69 -19.40 32.38
N ALA A 91 -15.50 -19.95 32.16
CA ALA A 91 -14.94 -20.18 30.83
C ALA A 91 -14.82 -21.69 30.56
N THR A 92 -15.35 -22.17 29.44
CA THR A 92 -15.37 -23.61 29.09
C THR A 92 -14.96 -23.84 27.64
N GLY A 93 -14.08 -24.82 27.39
CA GLY A 93 -13.66 -25.20 26.05
C GLY A 93 -12.48 -26.16 26.08
N TRP A 94 -11.53 -26.01 25.16
CA TRP A 94 -10.28 -26.75 25.13
C TRP A 94 -9.13 -25.93 24.54
N PHE A 95 -7.89 -26.27 24.88
CA PHE A 95 -6.69 -25.60 24.36
C PHE A 95 -6.02 -26.46 23.28
N PHE A 96 -5.82 -25.93 22.07
CA PHE A 96 -5.05 -26.54 20.97
C PHE A 96 -5.52 -27.93 20.44
N ALA A 97 -6.07 -28.83 21.25
CA ALA A 97 -6.64 -30.10 20.85
C ALA A 97 -7.89 -30.43 21.71
N GLU A 98 -8.87 -31.13 21.13
CA GLU A 98 -10.16 -31.43 21.78
C GLU A 98 -10.03 -32.27 23.06
N ASP A 99 -8.93 -33.01 23.22
CA ASP A 99 -8.63 -33.79 24.42
C ASP A 99 -8.06 -32.94 25.57
N GLN A 100 -7.64 -31.69 25.32
CA GLN A 100 -7.14 -30.74 26.32
C GLN A 100 -8.27 -29.82 26.85
N THR A 101 -9.27 -30.42 27.47
CA THR A 101 -10.44 -29.69 27.98
C THR A 101 -10.08 -28.73 29.12
N PHE A 102 -10.72 -27.57 29.12
CA PHE A 102 -10.49 -26.49 30.08
C PHE A 102 -11.82 -25.98 30.63
N THR A 103 -11.89 -25.83 31.96
CA THR A 103 -12.97 -25.14 32.66
C THR A 103 -12.39 -24.27 33.76
N LEU A 104 -12.68 -22.97 33.70
CA LEU A 104 -12.38 -22.01 34.76
C LEU A 104 -13.69 -21.54 35.37
N ASP A 105 -13.88 -21.78 36.67
CA ASP A 105 -15.07 -21.41 37.40
C ASP A 105 -14.70 -20.46 38.55
N ARG A 106 -15.11 -19.20 38.39
CA ARG A 106 -14.70 -18.13 39.32
C ARG A 106 -15.47 -18.18 40.64
N ASP A 107 -16.71 -18.66 40.64
CA ASP A 107 -17.56 -18.68 41.85
C ASP A 107 -17.12 -19.80 42.81
N SER A 108 -16.73 -20.96 42.27
CA SER A 108 -16.13 -22.05 43.05
C SER A 108 -14.61 -21.88 43.27
N ASN A 109 -14.01 -20.87 42.64
CA ASN A 109 -12.57 -20.58 42.62
C ASN A 109 -11.71 -21.78 42.17
N THR A 110 -12.20 -22.54 41.19
CA THR A 110 -11.51 -23.73 40.68
C THR A 110 -11.11 -23.59 39.21
N VAL A 111 -10.02 -24.25 38.86
CA VAL A 111 -9.62 -24.50 37.47
C VAL A 111 -9.50 -26.00 37.25
N GLN A 112 -10.16 -26.48 36.20
CA GLN A 112 -10.08 -27.85 35.75
C GLN A 112 -9.40 -27.88 34.38
N ASN A 113 -8.31 -28.65 34.31
CA ASN A 113 -7.61 -28.94 33.07
C ASN A 113 -7.61 -30.46 32.87
N MET A 114 -8.28 -30.93 31.82
CA MET A 114 -8.57 -32.34 31.60
C MET A 114 -9.24 -32.98 32.84
N ASN A 115 -8.65 -34.03 33.40
CA ASN A 115 -9.13 -34.74 34.58
C ASN A 115 -8.56 -34.20 35.91
N LYS A 116 -7.83 -33.07 35.88
CA LYS A 116 -7.21 -32.48 37.07
C LYS A 116 -7.92 -31.19 37.47
N THR A 117 -8.60 -31.22 38.61
CA THR A 117 -9.20 -30.04 39.23
C THR A 117 -8.30 -29.52 40.34
N ALA A 118 -8.06 -28.22 40.34
CA ALA A 118 -7.28 -27.52 41.37
C ALA A 118 -8.01 -26.24 41.82
N GLN A 119 -7.73 -25.80 43.05
CA GLN A 119 -8.10 -24.47 43.53
C GLN A 119 -7.18 -23.43 42.87
N LEU A 120 -7.74 -22.27 42.51
CA LEU A 120 -6.96 -21.13 41.99
C LEU A 120 -6.09 -20.55 43.10
N ALA A 121 -4.79 -20.40 42.84
CA ALA A 121 -3.89 -19.76 43.78
C ALA A 121 -4.13 -18.24 43.83
N SER A 122 -3.74 -17.62 44.94
CA SER A 122 -3.77 -16.16 45.07
C SER A 122 -2.82 -15.55 44.04
N GLY A 123 -3.36 -14.82 43.07
CA GLY A 123 -2.61 -14.22 41.96
C GLY A 123 -2.72 -14.95 40.62
N ASP A 124 -3.39 -16.11 40.52
CA ASP A 124 -3.58 -16.78 39.22
C ASP A 124 -4.56 -16.02 38.31
N LEU A 125 -5.50 -15.28 38.93
CA LEU A 125 -6.61 -14.63 38.25
C LEU A 125 -7.02 -13.35 38.99
N TYR A 126 -7.06 -12.24 38.26
CA TYR A 126 -7.49 -10.92 38.73
C TYR A 126 -8.77 -10.49 38.00
N ASP A 127 -9.71 -9.89 38.74
CA ASP A 127 -10.87 -9.23 38.14
C ASP A 127 -10.47 -7.78 37.77
N THR A 128 -10.68 -7.41 36.50
CA THR A 128 -10.34 -6.09 35.92
C THR A 128 -11.56 -5.52 35.19
N ASP A 129 -11.52 -4.24 34.82
CA ASP A 129 -12.62 -3.58 34.10
C ASP A 129 -12.85 -4.18 32.70
N GLU A 130 -11.79 -4.72 32.09
CA GLU A 130 -11.75 -5.34 30.77
C GLU A 130 -12.24 -6.79 30.78
N GLY A 131 -12.15 -7.45 31.94
CA GLY A 131 -12.47 -8.86 32.10
C GLY A 131 -11.55 -9.58 33.08
N TRP A 132 -11.30 -10.86 32.80
CA TRP A 132 -10.45 -11.71 33.64
C TRP A 132 -9.01 -11.64 33.17
N CYS A 133 -8.14 -11.08 34.03
CA CYS A 133 -6.71 -11.03 33.78
C CYS A 133 -6.04 -12.25 34.41
N VAL A 134 -5.52 -13.15 33.58
CA VAL A 134 -4.90 -14.40 34.00
C VAL A 134 -3.39 -14.22 34.05
N ASP A 135 -2.74 -14.61 35.15
CA ASP A 135 -1.28 -14.56 35.25
C ASP A 135 -0.62 -15.45 34.18
N LEU A 136 0.45 -14.95 33.55
CA LEU A 136 1.11 -15.67 32.46
C LEU A 136 1.69 -17.03 32.90
N ALA A 137 2.09 -17.20 34.16
CA ALA A 137 2.55 -18.48 34.68
C ALA A 137 1.38 -19.46 34.85
N ALA A 138 0.24 -18.98 35.35
CA ALA A 138 -0.99 -19.77 35.44
C ALA A 138 -1.48 -20.19 34.05
N LEU A 139 -1.53 -19.25 33.10
CA LEU A 139 -1.90 -19.49 31.71
C LEU A 139 -0.94 -20.50 31.04
N SER A 140 0.36 -20.38 31.29
CA SER A 140 1.35 -21.34 30.76
C SER A 140 1.12 -22.75 31.28
N LYS A 141 0.79 -22.87 32.57
CA LYS A 141 0.48 -24.15 33.21
C LYS A 141 -0.82 -24.77 32.68
N TRP A 142 -1.84 -23.96 32.41
CA TRP A 142 -3.14 -24.45 31.91
C TRP A 142 -3.10 -24.85 30.45
N THR A 143 -2.35 -24.13 29.63
CA THR A 143 -2.28 -24.39 28.18
C THR A 143 -1.22 -25.44 27.82
N GLY A 144 -0.27 -25.71 28.71
CA GLY A 144 0.91 -26.54 28.40
C GLY A 144 1.87 -25.90 27.39
N ALA A 145 1.68 -24.62 27.06
CA ALA A 145 2.57 -23.81 26.25
C ALA A 145 3.15 -22.67 27.09
N THR A 146 4.43 -22.34 26.91
CA THR A 146 5.10 -21.33 27.74
C THR A 146 4.82 -19.94 27.17
N PHE A 147 4.10 -19.12 27.93
CA PHE A 147 3.87 -17.71 27.63
C PHE A 147 4.93 -16.87 28.34
N ARG A 148 5.96 -16.45 27.61
CA ARG A 148 7.01 -15.57 28.13
C ARG A 148 6.69 -14.13 27.81
N LEU A 149 6.63 -13.30 28.84
CA LEU A 149 6.54 -11.86 28.65
C LEU A 149 7.83 -11.33 28.02
N ASP A 150 7.71 -10.72 26.85
CA ASP A 150 8.74 -9.93 26.21
C ASP A 150 8.32 -8.46 26.21
N MET A 151 8.55 -7.81 27.34
CA MET A 151 8.25 -6.38 27.54
C MET A 151 8.89 -5.49 26.48
N TYR A 152 10.05 -5.89 25.96
CA TYR A 152 10.81 -5.11 25.01
C TYR A 152 10.08 -4.99 23.67
N ASP A 153 9.57 -6.13 23.20
CA ASP A 153 8.87 -6.22 21.94
C ASP A 153 7.36 -5.97 22.10
N SER A 154 6.93 -5.57 23.31
CA SER A 154 5.53 -5.54 23.76
C SER A 154 4.80 -6.78 23.28
N ALA A 155 5.35 -7.94 23.63
CA ALA A 155 4.92 -9.20 23.07
C ALA A 155 4.86 -10.29 24.13
N ILE A 156 4.02 -11.29 23.87
CA ILE A 156 4.05 -12.55 24.60
C ILE A 156 4.64 -13.58 23.64
N VAL A 157 5.84 -14.07 23.96
CA VAL A 157 6.49 -15.11 23.17
C VAL A 157 5.94 -16.44 23.64
N LEU A 158 5.17 -17.07 22.78
CA LEU A 158 4.59 -18.39 23.00
C LEU A 158 5.55 -19.45 22.48
N GLU A 159 6.01 -20.31 23.37
CA GLU A 159 6.87 -21.45 23.06
C GLU A 159 6.15 -22.75 23.39
N SER A 160 6.16 -23.72 22.48
CA SER A 160 5.53 -25.02 22.69
C SER A 160 6.43 -26.12 22.11
N GLU A 161 6.61 -27.20 22.85
CA GLU A 161 7.36 -28.38 22.38
C GLU A 161 6.62 -29.09 21.23
N LYS A 162 5.28 -29.03 21.25
CA LYS A 162 4.43 -29.54 20.16
C LYS A 162 4.08 -28.40 19.20
N PRO A 163 4.07 -28.62 17.87
CA PRO A 163 3.60 -27.63 16.92
C PRO A 163 2.16 -27.23 17.23
N LEU A 164 1.91 -25.94 17.42
CA LEU A 164 0.55 -25.45 17.69
C LEU A 164 -0.30 -25.51 16.41
N PRO A 165 -1.57 -25.95 16.47
CA PRO A 165 -2.39 -26.19 15.27
C PRO A 165 -2.53 -24.98 14.34
N PHE A 166 -2.65 -23.77 14.90
CA PHE A 166 -2.69 -22.53 14.11
C PHE A 166 -1.36 -22.22 13.43
N ILE A 167 -0.22 -22.59 14.03
CA ILE A 167 1.10 -22.52 13.38
C ILE A 167 1.23 -23.57 12.31
N GLU A 168 0.71 -24.78 12.50
CA GLU A 168 0.67 -25.78 11.44
C GLU A 168 -0.21 -25.34 10.28
N ALA A 169 -1.32 -24.65 10.53
CA ALA A 169 -2.16 -24.04 9.51
C ALA A 169 -1.43 -22.92 8.75
N ILE A 170 -0.76 -22.00 9.47
CA ILE A 170 0.07 -20.94 8.86
C ILE A 170 1.25 -21.54 8.08
N GLN A 171 1.89 -22.59 8.60
CA GLN A 171 2.99 -23.27 7.93
C GLN A 171 2.50 -24.05 6.71
N ARG A 172 1.34 -24.70 6.75
CA ARG A 172 0.67 -25.30 5.58
C ARG A 172 0.40 -24.24 4.51
N LYS A 173 -0.17 -23.07 4.87
CA LYS A 173 -0.34 -21.92 3.97
C LYS A 173 1.00 -21.42 3.40
N SER A 174 2.06 -21.32 4.23
CA SER A 174 3.37 -20.84 3.80
C SER A 174 4.17 -21.85 2.96
N ARG A 175 4.01 -23.15 3.20
CA ARG A 175 4.59 -24.23 2.37
C ARG A 175 3.87 -24.31 1.03
N ALA A 176 2.54 -24.18 1.02
CA ALA A 176 1.77 -24.00 -0.21
C ALA A 176 2.18 -22.73 -0.98
N ALA A 177 2.57 -21.66 -0.27
CA ALA A 177 3.10 -20.43 -0.88
C ALA A 177 4.55 -20.58 -1.41
N ARG A 178 5.41 -21.38 -0.77
CA ARG A 178 6.81 -21.62 -1.18
C ARG A 178 6.97 -22.67 -2.28
N LEU A 179 6.02 -23.58 -2.41
CA LEU A 179 5.95 -24.55 -3.51
C LEU A 179 5.36 -23.94 -4.79
N ARG A 180 4.87 -22.69 -4.72
CA ARG A 180 4.55 -21.88 -5.90
C ARG A 180 5.79 -21.08 -6.29
N PRO A 181 6.31 -21.22 -7.53
CA PRO A 181 7.24 -20.23 -8.06
C PRO A 181 6.57 -18.84 -7.98
N GLU A 182 7.32 -17.82 -7.57
CA GLU A 182 6.90 -16.41 -7.64
C GLU A 182 6.78 -15.92 -9.10
N THR A 183 5.89 -16.55 -9.87
CA THR A 183 5.44 -16.10 -11.19
C THR A 183 3.95 -15.90 -11.27
N ASN A 184 3.17 -16.19 -10.23
CA ASN A 184 1.79 -15.73 -10.21
C ASN A 184 1.72 -14.32 -9.61
N ARG A 185 2.14 -13.32 -10.41
CA ARG A 185 1.23 -12.18 -10.61
C ARG A 185 -0.14 -12.81 -10.79
N PHE A 186 -1.14 -12.41 -10.00
CA PHE A 186 -2.49 -12.94 -10.17
C PHE A 186 -2.82 -12.88 -11.66
N ASP A 187 -2.86 -14.04 -12.31
CA ASP A 187 -2.85 -14.08 -13.76
C ASP A 187 -4.25 -13.74 -14.23
N PHE A 188 -4.43 -12.45 -14.50
CA PHE A 188 -5.68 -11.91 -14.99
C PHE A 188 -6.03 -12.45 -16.39
N ALA A 189 -5.08 -13.06 -17.12
CA ALA A 189 -5.35 -13.62 -18.45
C ALA A 189 -6.36 -14.77 -18.40
N GLY A 190 -6.46 -15.48 -17.27
CA GLY A 190 -7.44 -16.55 -17.07
C GLY A 190 -8.85 -16.07 -16.70
N PHE A 191 -9.07 -14.75 -16.56
CA PHE A 191 -10.35 -14.17 -16.16
C PHE A 191 -11.01 -13.44 -17.33
N PRO A 192 -12.35 -13.39 -17.37
CA PRO A 192 -13.07 -12.53 -18.31
C PRO A 192 -12.61 -11.08 -18.16
N GLN A 193 -12.27 -10.43 -19.28
CA GLN A 193 -11.89 -9.02 -19.34
C GLN A 193 -13.08 -8.19 -19.79
N ALA A 194 -13.40 -7.10 -19.11
CA ALA A 194 -14.41 -6.17 -19.60
C ALA A 194 -13.84 -5.33 -20.74
N GLU A 195 -14.43 -5.44 -21.92
CA GLU A 195 -14.06 -4.57 -23.03
C GLU A 195 -14.51 -3.12 -22.76
N MET A 196 -13.56 -2.20 -22.93
CA MET A 196 -13.83 -0.78 -22.75
C MET A 196 -13.29 0.04 -23.92
N PRO A 197 -13.82 -0.15 -25.15
CA PRO A 197 -13.33 0.55 -26.31
C PRO A 197 -13.47 2.07 -26.15
N TYR A 198 -12.49 2.80 -26.68
CA TYR A 198 -12.56 4.24 -26.83
C TYR A 198 -13.74 4.62 -27.73
N ARG A 199 -14.47 5.66 -27.36
CA ARG A 199 -15.61 6.19 -28.11
C ARG A 199 -15.30 7.57 -28.65
N ALA A 200 -16.01 7.94 -29.72
CA ALA A 200 -15.94 9.28 -30.28
C ALA A 200 -16.36 10.37 -29.29
N TRP A 201 -17.28 10.05 -28.38
CA TRP A 201 -17.69 10.92 -27.26
C TRP A 201 -17.99 10.09 -26.02
N ARG A 202 -17.38 10.44 -24.89
CA ARG A 202 -17.86 10.12 -23.55
C ARG A 202 -17.88 11.38 -22.72
N THR A 203 -19.07 11.71 -22.23
CA THR A 203 -19.29 12.87 -21.38
C THR A 203 -18.30 12.86 -20.21
N PRO A 204 -17.56 13.95 -19.99
CA PRO A 204 -16.52 14.00 -18.98
C PRO A 204 -17.10 14.01 -17.57
N ALA A 205 -16.34 13.44 -16.63
CA ALA A 205 -16.47 13.78 -15.23
C ALA A 205 -15.62 15.03 -14.93
N VAL A 206 -15.98 15.77 -13.88
CA VAL A 206 -15.34 17.01 -13.44
C VAL A 206 -15.14 16.96 -11.93
N ASP A 207 -13.92 17.22 -11.48
CA ASP A 207 -13.57 17.49 -10.10
C ASP A 207 -13.43 19.01 -9.93
N ALA A 208 -14.07 19.59 -8.91
CA ALA A 208 -14.08 21.01 -8.62
C ALA A 208 -13.55 21.30 -7.21
N SER A 209 -12.73 22.35 -7.10
CA SER A 209 -12.25 22.91 -5.84
C SER A 209 -12.41 24.42 -5.87
N ILE A 210 -13.07 24.99 -4.86
CA ILE A 210 -13.32 26.43 -4.76
C ILE A 210 -12.85 26.88 -3.39
N ARG A 211 -11.94 27.85 -3.34
CA ARG A 211 -11.33 28.37 -2.12
C ARG A 211 -11.58 29.87 -2.00
N PHE A 212 -12.02 30.28 -0.83
CA PHE A 212 -12.06 31.67 -0.39
C PHE A 212 -11.08 31.82 0.75
N GLY A 213 -10.31 32.90 0.76
CA GLY A 213 -9.40 33.22 1.84
C GLY A 213 -9.43 34.71 2.12
N PHE A 214 -9.23 35.08 3.37
CA PHE A 214 -9.03 36.45 3.80
C PHE A 214 -7.81 36.45 4.72
N GLN A 215 -6.87 37.35 4.48
CA GLN A 215 -5.69 37.49 5.32
C GLN A 215 -5.50 38.97 5.64
N ASP A 216 -5.53 39.31 6.93
CA ASP A 216 -5.17 40.64 7.40
C ASP A 216 -3.71 40.67 7.86
N ARG A 217 -3.01 41.76 7.53
CA ARG A 217 -1.60 41.94 7.92
C ARG A 217 -1.52 43.04 8.99
N ALA A 218 -0.78 42.78 10.06
CA ALA A 218 -0.65 43.69 11.20
C ALA A 218 -0.20 45.12 10.86
N ARG A 219 0.50 45.31 9.74
CA ARG A 219 0.84 46.62 9.16
C ARG A 219 0.59 46.59 7.65
N GLY A 220 -0.68 46.56 7.24
CA GLY A 220 -1.08 46.63 5.84
C GLY A 220 -2.59 46.57 5.66
N SER A 221 -3.06 46.63 4.41
CA SER A 221 -4.45 46.33 4.07
C SER A 221 -4.64 44.81 3.99
N GLY A 222 -5.74 44.30 4.53
CA GLY A 222 -6.15 42.92 4.33
C GLY A 222 -6.31 42.55 2.85
N GLN A 223 -6.03 41.30 2.53
CA GLN A 223 -6.09 40.74 1.19
C GLN A 223 -7.09 39.58 1.16
N SER A 224 -8.11 39.71 0.31
CA SER A 224 -9.01 38.62 -0.01
C SER A 224 -8.46 37.81 -1.19
N THR A 225 -8.64 36.50 -1.13
CA THR A 225 -8.32 35.57 -2.21
C THR A 225 -9.54 34.76 -2.58
N PHE A 226 -9.75 34.56 -3.87
CA PHE A 226 -10.75 33.66 -4.42
C PHE A 226 -10.08 32.83 -5.50
N LYS A 227 -10.09 31.51 -5.33
CA LYS A 227 -9.48 30.57 -6.27
C LYS A 227 -10.47 29.49 -6.64
N TYR A 228 -10.46 29.06 -7.90
CA TYR A 228 -11.13 27.83 -8.32
C TYR A 228 -10.21 26.97 -9.19
N GLU A 229 -10.40 25.67 -9.10
CA GLU A 229 -9.82 24.68 -10.00
C GLU A 229 -10.90 23.71 -10.46
N PHE A 230 -10.98 23.49 -11.76
CA PHE A 230 -11.79 22.45 -12.38
C PHE A 230 -10.88 21.50 -13.15
N TYR A 231 -10.99 20.20 -12.88
CA TYR A 231 -10.30 19.16 -13.62
C TYR A 231 -11.31 18.20 -14.22
N SER A 232 -11.34 18.11 -15.54
CA SER A 232 -12.25 17.23 -16.26
C SER A 232 -11.52 16.11 -16.98
N THR A 233 -12.18 14.97 -17.16
CA THR A 233 -11.69 13.88 -18.00
C THR A 233 -12.84 13.15 -18.66
N GLY A 234 -12.74 12.95 -19.97
CA GLY A 234 -13.72 12.23 -20.80
C GLY A 234 -13.07 11.63 -22.03
N GLU A 235 -13.86 11.35 -23.07
CA GLU A 235 -13.34 10.89 -24.36
C GLU A 235 -13.88 11.74 -25.50
N ILE A 236 -12.98 12.12 -26.42
CA ILE A 236 -13.30 12.84 -27.65
C ILE A 236 -12.46 12.20 -28.77
N ALA A 237 -13.08 11.96 -29.93
CA ALA A 237 -12.41 11.40 -31.12
C ALA A 237 -11.61 10.11 -30.82
N SER A 238 -12.16 9.23 -29.98
CA SER A 238 -11.53 7.96 -29.59
C SER A 238 -10.20 8.09 -28.85
N ALA A 239 -9.96 9.24 -28.21
CA ALA A 239 -8.88 9.47 -27.27
C ALA A 239 -9.46 9.92 -25.91
N SER A 240 -8.74 9.62 -24.83
CA SER A 240 -9.04 10.19 -23.52
C SER A 240 -8.58 11.64 -23.54
N VAL A 241 -9.41 12.56 -23.07
CA VAL A 241 -9.08 13.98 -22.99
C VAL A 241 -9.24 14.42 -21.55
N ASN A 242 -8.18 14.96 -20.95
CA ASN A 242 -8.26 15.66 -19.67
C ASN A 242 -8.04 17.16 -19.87
N ALA A 243 -8.75 17.96 -19.09
CA ALA A 243 -8.57 19.41 -19.08
C ALA A 243 -8.48 19.93 -17.63
N ARG A 244 -7.61 20.89 -17.37
CA ARG A 244 -7.47 21.57 -16.08
C ARG A 244 -7.60 23.07 -16.29
N LEU A 245 -8.63 23.67 -15.68
CA LEU A 245 -8.81 25.11 -15.60
C LEU A 245 -8.50 25.56 -14.17
N ALA A 246 -7.59 26.51 -13.99
CA ALA A 246 -7.27 27.08 -12.68
C ALA A 246 -7.26 28.61 -12.74
N SER A 247 -7.62 29.27 -11.64
CA SER A 247 -7.60 30.72 -11.51
C SER A 247 -6.43 31.24 -10.67
N ASP A 248 -6.14 32.52 -10.82
CA ASP A 248 -5.26 33.28 -9.93
C ASP A 248 -5.91 33.54 -8.55
N ASN A 249 -5.23 34.30 -7.69
CA ASN A 249 -5.72 34.71 -6.36
C ASN A 249 -6.99 35.58 -6.38
N MET A 250 -7.40 36.10 -7.54
CA MET A 250 -8.52 37.03 -7.72
C MET A 250 -9.69 36.38 -8.46
N GLY A 251 -9.61 35.08 -8.75
CA GLY A 251 -10.61 34.33 -9.50
C GLY A 251 -10.54 34.52 -11.02
N ARG A 252 -9.49 35.13 -11.56
CA ARG A 252 -9.31 35.27 -13.00
C ARG A 252 -8.72 33.97 -13.56
N PRO A 253 -9.25 33.38 -14.64
CA PRO A 253 -8.67 32.20 -15.26
C PRO A 253 -7.19 32.44 -15.61
N GLU A 254 -6.28 31.64 -15.07
CA GLU A 254 -4.83 31.79 -15.25
C GLU A 254 -4.26 30.73 -16.20
N SER A 255 -4.73 29.48 -16.08
CA SER A 255 -4.26 28.38 -16.94
C SER A 255 -5.40 27.46 -17.39
N LEU A 256 -5.37 27.08 -18.68
CA LEU A 256 -6.19 26.01 -19.24
C LEU A 256 -5.29 25.00 -19.94
N ARG A 257 -5.06 23.87 -19.28
CA ARG A 257 -4.27 22.77 -19.82
C ARG A 257 -5.18 21.71 -20.39
N VAL A 258 -4.89 21.23 -21.59
CA VAL A 258 -5.66 20.20 -22.29
C VAL A 258 -4.71 19.16 -22.87
N ARG A 259 -4.97 17.90 -22.57
CA ARG A 259 -4.18 16.78 -23.07
C ARG A 259 -5.10 15.68 -23.59
N ALA A 260 -4.82 15.23 -24.81
CA ALA A 260 -5.44 14.08 -25.44
C ALA A 260 -4.46 12.91 -25.44
N PHE A 261 -4.91 11.71 -25.09
CA PHE A 261 -4.02 10.57 -24.94
C PHE A 261 -4.72 9.22 -25.17
N ARG A 262 -3.93 8.25 -25.63
CA ARG A 262 -4.28 6.83 -25.65
C ARG A 262 -3.18 6.06 -24.96
N PHE A 263 -3.57 5.27 -23.97
CA PHE A 263 -2.68 4.42 -23.19
C PHE A 263 -3.17 2.98 -23.32
N ASP A 264 -2.22 2.08 -23.52
CA ASP A 264 -2.45 0.66 -23.77
C ASP A 264 -1.31 -0.15 -23.12
N PRO A 265 -1.54 -0.74 -21.94
CA PRO A 265 -0.55 -1.56 -21.25
C PRO A 265 -0.09 -2.79 -22.05
N ASP A 266 -0.90 -3.27 -23.01
CA ASP A 266 -0.64 -4.47 -23.80
C ASP A 266 0.15 -4.17 -25.10
N ALA A 267 0.45 -2.89 -25.32
CA ALA A 267 1.32 -2.41 -26.40
C ALA A 267 0.74 -2.68 -27.81
N GLU A 268 -0.57 -2.51 -28.00
CA GLU A 268 -1.24 -2.72 -29.29
C GLU A 268 -1.38 -1.43 -30.13
N LEU A 269 -1.00 -0.26 -29.61
CA LEU A 269 -1.08 0.99 -30.37
C LEU A 269 -0.04 1.04 -31.50
N LEU A 270 -0.40 1.67 -32.61
CA LEU A 270 0.47 1.89 -33.78
C LEU A 270 1.03 0.59 -34.40
N GLY A 271 0.37 -0.55 -34.19
CA GLY A 271 0.67 -1.81 -34.86
C GLY A 271 2.10 -2.31 -34.64
N PRO A 272 2.97 -2.41 -35.68
CA PRO A 272 4.33 -2.92 -35.54
C PRO A 272 5.22 -2.15 -34.55
N LEU A 273 4.90 -0.88 -34.29
CA LEU A 273 5.62 -0.05 -33.33
C LEU A 273 5.34 -0.45 -31.87
N LYS A 274 4.25 -1.19 -31.62
CA LYS A 274 3.85 -1.66 -30.28
C LYS A 274 3.85 -0.53 -29.25
N ALA A 275 3.32 0.64 -29.61
CA ALA A 275 3.28 1.76 -28.70
C ALA A 275 2.36 1.45 -27.51
N THR A 276 2.77 1.85 -26.32
CA THR A 276 1.98 1.77 -25.08
C THR A 276 1.33 3.10 -24.77
N GLN A 277 1.87 4.20 -25.31
CA GLN A 277 1.33 5.54 -25.11
C GLN A 277 1.52 6.45 -26.32
N VAL A 278 0.47 7.21 -26.62
CA VAL A 278 0.45 8.35 -27.54
C VAL A 278 -0.23 9.51 -26.84
N VAL A 279 0.42 10.67 -26.82
CA VAL A 279 -0.04 11.87 -26.10
C VAL A 279 0.12 13.11 -26.98
N LEU A 280 -0.88 13.99 -26.97
CA LEU A 280 -0.94 15.26 -27.69
C LEU A 280 -1.51 16.36 -26.78
N GLY A 281 -1.09 17.62 -26.97
CA GLY A 281 -1.56 18.77 -26.20
C GLY A 281 -0.52 19.14 -25.15
N ASP A 282 -0.91 19.40 -23.91
CA ASP A 282 0.04 19.61 -22.82
C ASP A 282 0.71 18.28 -22.41
N VAL A 283 1.94 18.09 -22.86
CA VAL A 283 2.70 16.86 -22.70
C VAL A 283 3.94 17.06 -21.84
N GLU A 284 4.54 15.94 -21.45
CA GLU A 284 5.80 15.91 -20.72
C GLU A 284 6.89 15.28 -21.60
N ALA A 285 8.10 15.84 -21.54
CA ALA A 285 9.28 15.28 -22.16
C ALA A 285 9.90 14.21 -21.26
N PHE A 286 10.38 13.14 -21.90
CA PHE A 286 11.16 12.11 -21.24
C PHE A 286 12.52 12.64 -20.80
N SER A 287 12.97 12.14 -19.65
CA SER A 287 14.29 12.46 -19.12
C SER A 287 15.34 11.40 -19.50
N SER A 288 16.60 11.83 -19.59
CA SER A 288 17.78 10.96 -19.65
C SER A 288 18.58 11.01 -18.35
N GLN A 289 19.74 10.36 -18.27
CA GLN A 289 20.54 10.34 -17.04
C GLN A 289 21.40 11.60 -16.86
N LEU A 290 21.83 12.25 -17.95
CA LEU A 290 22.78 13.38 -17.91
C LEU A 290 22.31 14.63 -18.67
N SER A 291 21.54 14.48 -19.75
CA SER A 291 21.37 15.55 -20.75
C SER A 291 20.02 16.26 -20.71
N GLY A 292 18.93 15.54 -20.92
CA GLY A 292 17.59 16.11 -20.96
C GLY A 292 16.87 15.85 -19.66
N GLY A 293 16.74 16.84 -18.77
CA GLY A 293 15.86 16.76 -17.61
C GLY A 293 14.40 16.70 -18.05
N GLY A 294 13.47 16.35 -17.17
CA GLY A 294 12.04 16.41 -17.51
C GLY A 294 11.64 17.81 -18.01
N GLY A 295 10.56 17.91 -18.76
CA GLY A 295 10.06 19.21 -19.24
C GLY A 295 8.58 19.12 -19.56
N VAL A 296 7.85 20.23 -19.49
CA VAL A 296 6.42 20.27 -19.76
C VAL A 296 6.09 21.38 -20.75
N GLY A 297 5.07 21.15 -21.57
CA GLY A 297 4.57 22.15 -22.51
C GLY A 297 3.75 21.51 -23.63
N ARG A 298 3.28 22.33 -24.56
CA ARG A 298 2.46 21.87 -25.67
C ARG A 298 3.26 21.09 -26.70
N GLY A 299 2.78 19.93 -27.12
CA GLY A 299 3.50 19.05 -28.04
C GLY A 299 2.89 17.67 -28.23
N VAL A 300 3.75 16.72 -28.58
CA VAL A 300 3.44 15.31 -28.81
C VAL A 300 4.49 14.42 -28.15
N SER A 301 4.06 13.29 -27.59
CA SER A 301 4.96 12.23 -27.16
C SER A 301 4.42 10.83 -27.47
N ILE A 302 5.32 9.90 -27.80
CA ILE A 302 5.03 8.51 -28.17
C ILE A 302 6.06 7.61 -27.49
N SER A 303 5.64 6.47 -26.94
CA SER A 303 6.56 5.48 -26.37
C SER A 303 5.92 4.09 -26.33
N ASN A 304 6.77 3.05 -26.30
CA ASN A 304 6.38 1.67 -25.99
C ASN A 304 6.88 1.21 -24.60
N ARG A 305 7.39 2.13 -23.77
CA ARG A 305 7.80 1.81 -22.39
C ARG A 305 6.56 1.42 -21.57
N PRO A 306 6.67 0.46 -20.62
CA PRO A 306 5.61 0.22 -19.66
C PRO A 306 5.20 1.53 -18.95
N LEU A 307 3.89 1.76 -18.78
CA LEU A 307 3.34 3.03 -18.26
C LEU A 307 3.88 3.44 -16.88
N ASN A 308 4.42 2.49 -16.11
CA ASN A 308 4.95 2.67 -14.76
C ASN A 308 6.48 2.50 -14.67
N ARG A 309 7.20 2.49 -15.80
CA ARG A 309 8.67 2.40 -15.81
C ARG A 309 9.29 3.75 -15.41
N PRO A 310 10.18 3.81 -14.40
CA PRO A 310 10.93 5.03 -14.09
C PRO A 310 11.83 5.43 -15.27
N ASP A 311 11.91 6.74 -15.55
CA ASP A 311 12.80 7.28 -16.60
C ASP A 311 14.28 7.24 -16.18
N ARG A 312 14.57 7.44 -14.90
CA ARG A 312 15.93 7.50 -14.36
C ARG A 312 16.33 6.20 -13.65
N PHE A 313 17.63 5.89 -13.68
CA PHE A 313 18.15 4.77 -12.90
C PHE A 313 18.20 5.14 -11.41
N ALA A 314 18.00 4.14 -10.55
CA ALA A 314 18.05 4.25 -9.08
C ALA A 314 17.18 5.36 -8.46
N SER A 315 16.33 6.00 -9.24
CA SER A 315 15.55 7.15 -8.84
C SER A 315 14.27 7.20 -9.66
N THR A 316 13.25 7.81 -9.11
CA THR A 316 12.00 8.09 -9.81
C THR A 316 11.57 9.50 -9.45
N THR A 317 11.02 10.20 -10.44
CA THR A 317 10.37 11.48 -10.20
C THR A 317 8.88 11.22 -10.06
N LEU A 318 8.33 11.42 -8.87
CA LEU A 318 6.89 11.32 -8.63
C LEU A 318 6.28 12.67 -8.93
N ARG A 319 5.47 12.73 -9.99
CA ARG A 319 4.78 13.94 -10.42
C ARG A 319 3.28 13.75 -10.33
N GLY A 320 2.60 14.79 -9.90
CA GLY A 320 1.15 14.82 -9.96
C GLY A 320 0.60 16.22 -9.79
N ALA A 321 -0.65 16.39 -10.19
CA ALA A 321 -1.38 17.60 -9.86
C ALA A 321 -1.55 17.68 -8.34
N MET A 322 -1.07 18.77 -7.76
CA MET A 322 -1.29 19.12 -6.37
C MET A 322 -2.21 20.32 -6.38
N PRO A 323 -3.49 20.17 -5.96
CA PRO A 323 -4.39 21.31 -5.92
C PRO A 323 -3.77 22.43 -5.10
N ILE A 324 -4.05 23.66 -5.49
CA ILE A 324 -3.51 24.84 -4.82
C ILE A 324 -3.83 24.78 -3.33
N GLY A 325 -2.83 25.06 -2.50
CA GLY A 325 -2.84 25.04 -1.04
C GLY A 325 -3.06 23.67 -0.40
N TRP A 326 -2.62 22.60 -1.07
CA TRP A 326 -2.38 21.29 -0.50
C TRP A 326 -0.87 21.14 -0.25
N GLU A 327 -0.52 20.32 0.74
CA GLU A 327 0.85 19.88 1.00
C GLU A 327 1.00 18.44 0.51
N ALA A 328 2.22 18.03 0.18
CA ALA A 328 2.52 16.68 -0.22
C ALA A 328 3.66 16.11 0.64
N GLU A 329 3.51 14.87 1.06
CA GLU A 329 4.57 14.07 1.66
C GLU A 329 4.81 12.83 0.82
N VAL A 330 6.01 12.29 0.87
CA VAL A 330 6.34 11.04 0.19
C VAL A 330 7.08 10.12 1.13
N TYR A 331 6.57 8.90 1.22
CA TYR A 331 7.08 7.83 2.06
C TYR A 331 7.66 6.72 1.19
N ARG A 332 8.62 5.97 1.73
CA ARG A 332 9.13 4.73 1.16
C ARG A 332 9.25 3.69 2.26
N ASN A 333 8.57 2.56 2.10
CA ASN A 333 8.53 1.48 3.08
C ASN A 333 8.12 2.00 4.48
N GLY A 334 7.16 2.93 4.52
CA GLY A 334 6.68 3.59 5.74
C GLY A 334 7.58 4.71 6.30
N GLN A 335 8.74 4.97 5.70
CA GLN A 335 9.64 6.06 6.11
C GLN A 335 9.37 7.33 5.30
N LEU A 336 9.10 8.46 5.97
CA LEU A 336 8.97 9.77 5.33
C LEU A 336 10.29 10.18 4.67
N LEU A 337 10.31 10.33 3.35
CA LEU A 337 11.48 10.71 2.56
C LEU A 337 11.58 12.22 2.35
N ALA A 338 10.48 12.86 1.96
CA ALA A 338 10.43 14.29 1.67
C ALA A 338 9.01 14.84 1.88
N PHE A 339 8.94 16.16 2.00
CA PHE A 339 7.69 16.92 1.99
C PHE A 339 7.85 18.09 1.01
N GLN A 340 6.73 18.59 0.49
CA GLN A 340 6.68 19.73 -0.40
C GLN A 340 5.44 20.56 -0.09
N ASP A 341 5.64 21.85 0.16
CA ASP A 341 4.57 22.82 0.37
C ASP A 341 3.94 23.29 -0.97
N GLU A 342 2.91 24.15 -0.87
CA GLU A 342 2.19 24.72 -2.02
C GLU A 342 3.12 25.33 -3.07
N ARG A 343 3.02 24.86 -4.33
CA ARG A 343 3.71 25.45 -5.50
C ARG A 343 2.74 26.22 -6.38
N ALA A 344 3.21 27.33 -6.95
CA ALA A 344 2.42 28.22 -7.82
C ALA A 344 1.96 27.54 -9.13
N ASP A 345 2.63 26.49 -9.60
CA ASP A 345 2.25 25.73 -10.80
C ASP A 345 1.17 24.66 -10.57
N GLY A 346 0.80 24.44 -9.29
CA GLY A 346 -0.19 23.46 -8.82
C GLY A 346 0.23 22.01 -9.10
N ARG A 347 1.51 21.69 -8.90
CA ARG A 347 2.06 20.35 -9.08
C ARG A 347 2.91 19.96 -7.87
N TYR A 348 2.93 18.67 -7.54
CA TYR A 348 3.99 18.10 -6.71
C TYR A 348 5.01 17.43 -7.62
N GLU A 349 6.28 17.53 -7.24
CA GLU A 349 7.37 16.84 -7.90
C GLU A 349 8.40 16.40 -6.86
N PHE A 350 8.50 15.09 -6.64
CA PHE A 350 9.50 14.50 -5.74
C PHE A 350 10.50 13.67 -6.52
N ASP A 351 11.77 14.02 -6.42
CA ASP A 351 12.86 13.15 -6.86
C ASP A 351 13.25 12.18 -5.75
N ILE A 352 12.90 10.91 -5.94
CA ILE A 352 13.04 9.87 -4.94
C ILE A 352 14.04 8.83 -5.38
N ASN A 353 15.09 8.66 -4.56
CA ASN A 353 16.02 7.55 -4.70
C ASN A 353 15.33 6.23 -4.34
N LEU A 354 15.62 5.18 -5.10
CA LEU A 354 15.12 3.82 -4.90
C LEU A 354 16.21 2.95 -4.28
N LEU A 355 15.81 2.00 -3.42
CA LEU A 355 16.68 0.97 -2.85
C LEU A 355 16.65 -0.30 -3.68
N TYR A 356 17.68 -1.12 -3.56
CA TYR A 356 17.63 -2.49 -4.07
C TYR A 356 16.53 -3.30 -3.37
N GLY A 357 15.68 -3.99 -4.14
CA GLY A 357 14.54 -4.75 -3.64
C GLY A 357 13.20 -3.98 -3.75
N ALA A 358 12.29 -4.22 -2.80
CA ALA A 358 10.98 -3.58 -2.78
C ALA A 358 11.08 -2.11 -2.34
N ASN A 359 10.44 -1.22 -3.12
CA ASN A 359 10.22 0.17 -2.76
C ASN A 359 8.73 0.45 -2.82
N ASP A 360 8.07 0.36 -1.67
CA ASP A 360 6.68 0.75 -1.54
C ASP A 360 6.65 2.25 -1.28
N LEU A 361 6.48 3.02 -2.35
CA LEU A 361 6.39 4.47 -2.32
C LEU A 361 4.95 4.87 -2.05
N GLU A 362 4.75 5.90 -1.24
CA GLU A 362 3.43 6.44 -0.97
C GLU A 362 3.50 7.96 -0.95
N VAL A 363 2.83 8.60 -1.91
CA VAL A 363 2.62 10.05 -1.86
C VAL A 363 1.35 10.31 -1.08
N VAL A 364 1.47 11.04 0.01
CA VAL A 364 0.36 11.45 0.85
C VAL A 364 0.13 12.94 0.62
N LEU A 365 -0.95 13.29 -0.06
CA LEU A 365 -1.35 14.69 -0.20
C LEU A 365 -2.28 15.05 0.94
N TYR A 366 -1.92 16.10 1.66
CA TYR A 366 -2.71 16.71 2.72
C TYR A 366 -3.40 17.93 2.16
N GLY A 367 -4.71 17.80 1.99
CA GLY A 367 -5.55 18.95 1.75
C GLY A 367 -5.65 19.79 3.03
N PRO A 368 -5.90 21.10 2.89
CA PRO A 368 -6.09 21.96 4.05
C PRO A 368 -7.26 21.45 4.90
N GLN A 369 -8.27 20.84 4.24
CA GLN A 369 -9.42 20.21 4.90
C GLN A 369 -9.10 18.90 5.65
N GLY A 370 -7.86 18.64 6.06
CA GLY A 370 -7.49 17.33 6.62
C GLY A 370 -7.77 16.16 5.68
N GLN A 371 -7.99 16.39 4.38
CA GLN A 371 -8.16 15.31 3.42
C GLN A 371 -6.81 14.66 3.21
N ILE A 372 -6.77 13.34 3.33
CA ILE A 372 -5.57 12.58 3.09
C ILE A 372 -5.78 11.78 1.81
N ARG A 373 -5.01 12.09 0.77
CA ARG A 373 -4.96 11.26 -0.44
C ARG A 373 -3.66 10.49 -0.46
N ARG A 374 -3.77 9.16 -0.51
CA ARG A 374 -2.62 8.24 -0.57
C ARG A 374 -2.51 7.64 -1.96
N ASP A 375 -1.50 8.07 -2.71
CA ASP A 375 -1.10 7.44 -3.97
C ASP A 375 0.08 6.49 -3.65
N ALA A 376 -0.23 5.22 -3.36
CA ALA A 376 0.79 4.20 -3.11
C ALA A 376 1.19 3.47 -4.39
N MET A 377 2.48 3.24 -4.61
CA MET A 377 3.01 2.49 -5.74
C MET A 377 4.17 1.62 -5.28
N SER A 378 4.20 0.38 -5.73
CA SER A 378 5.34 -0.50 -5.50
C SER A 378 6.27 -0.47 -6.70
N MET A 379 7.51 -0.08 -6.47
CA MET A 379 8.59 -0.06 -7.46
C MET A 379 9.68 -1.04 -7.05
N PRO A 380 9.51 -2.35 -7.33
CA PRO A 380 10.58 -3.31 -7.09
C PRO A 380 11.76 -3.01 -8.02
N VAL A 381 12.93 -2.76 -7.44
CA VAL A 381 14.19 -2.56 -8.15
C VAL A 381 15.04 -3.82 -8.00
N GLY A 382 15.45 -4.41 -9.12
CA GLY A 382 16.18 -5.68 -9.13
C GLY A 382 16.38 -6.21 -10.55
N ALA A 383 16.55 -7.52 -10.69
CA ALA A 383 16.95 -8.21 -11.94
C ALA A 383 15.91 -8.19 -13.08
N ASN A 384 14.92 -7.28 -13.07
CA ASN A 384 14.03 -7.05 -14.20
C ASN A 384 14.69 -6.10 -15.19
N SER A 385 15.79 -6.55 -15.80
CA SER A 385 16.35 -5.93 -17.00
C SER A 385 15.42 -6.19 -18.19
N LEU A 386 15.51 -5.36 -19.24
CA LEU A 386 14.90 -5.65 -20.53
C LEU A 386 15.26 -7.07 -20.97
N LYS A 387 14.27 -7.86 -21.40
CA LYS A 387 14.53 -9.21 -21.88
C LYS A 387 15.48 -9.16 -23.09
N PRO A 388 16.31 -10.20 -23.32
CA PRO A 388 17.16 -10.26 -24.50
C PRO A 388 16.34 -10.02 -25.78
N GLY A 389 16.77 -9.06 -26.59
CA GLY A 389 16.11 -8.69 -27.84
C GLY A 389 14.90 -7.75 -27.70
N GLN A 390 14.40 -7.49 -26.48
CA GLN A 390 13.35 -6.50 -26.24
C GLN A 390 13.88 -5.09 -26.42
N THR A 391 13.15 -4.26 -27.16
CA THR A 391 13.51 -2.87 -27.45
C THR A 391 12.42 -1.94 -26.93
N GLU A 392 12.84 -0.96 -26.13
CA GLU A 392 12.01 0.16 -25.73
C GLU A 392 12.48 1.45 -26.40
N TYR A 393 11.56 2.35 -26.70
CA TYR A 393 11.82 3.65 -27.29
C TYR A 393 10.86 4.71 -26.76
N TRP A 394 11.25 5.95 -26.96
CA TRP A 394 10.40 7.11 -26.76
C TRP A 394 10.78 8.21 -27.74
N VAL A 395 9.80 9.02 -28.12
CA VAL A 395 9.94 10.20 -28.97
C VAL A 395 9.09 11.31 -28.35
N ALA A 396 9.65 12.50 -28.23
CA ALA A 396 8.92 13.68 -27.76
C ALA A 396 9.34 14.93 -28.51
N ALA A 397 8.36 15.76 -28.86
CA ALA A 397 8.55 17.09 -29.43
C ALA A 397 7.57 18.04 -28.77
N LEU A 398 8.07 19.04 -28.04
CA LEU A 398 7.23 19.99 -27.33
C LEU A 398 7.85 21.37 -27.29
N GLU A 399 7.02 22.40 -27.14
CA GLU A 399 7.46 23.75 -26.84
C GLU A 399 7.42 23.96 -25.33
N GLN A 400 8.60 24.01 -24.72
CA GLN A 400 8.74 24.01 -23.27
C GLN A 400 8.19 25.30 -22.67
N ASN A 401 7.54 25.17 -21.51
CA ASN A 401 6.95 26.27 -20.74
C ASN A 401 5.83 27.04 -21.46
N HIS A 402 5.20 26.43 -22.46
CA HIS A 402 4.02 26.96 -23.13
C HIS A 402 2.85 26.00 -22.96
N ASP A 403 1.79 26.47 -22.28
CA ASP A 403 0.52 25.74 -22.22
C ASP A 403 -0.16 25.77 -23.61
N LEU A 404 -0.95 24.75 -23.95
CA LEU A 404 -1.67 24.70 -25.23
C LEU A 404 -2.61 25.90 -25.40
N ILE A 405 -3.26 26.34 -24.31
CA ILE A 405 -4.15 27.49 -24.25
C ILE A 405 -3.69 28.42 -23.11
N SER A 406 -3.30 29.65 -23.44
CA SER A 406 -2.89 30.67 -22.48
C SER A 406 -3.88 31.82 -22.43
N PHE A 407 -4.31 32.25 -21.24
CA PHE A 407 -5.21 33.40 -21.07
C PHE A 407 -4.47 34.74 -21.04
N PHE A 408 -3.20 34.74 -20.61
CA PHE A 408 -2.35 35.91 -20.53
C PHE A 408 -0.97 35.59 -21.11
N ASN A 409 -0.24 36.62 -21.56
CA ASN A 409 1.16 36.49 -21.91
C ASN A 409 1.96 36.30 -20.61
N ASN A 410 2.23 35.04 -20.27
CA ASN A 410 3.16 34.73 -19.19
C ASN A 410 4.55 35.24 -19.57
N PRO A 411 5.32 35.81 -18.63
CA PRO A 411 6.70 36.19 -18.89
C PRO A 411 7.45 34.97 -19.44
N THR A 412 8.12 35.14 -20.58
CA THR A 412 8.91 34.06 -21.19
C THR A 412 10.00 33.63 -20.22
N LEU A 413 9.84 32.44 -19.65
CA LEU A 413 10.89 31.80 -18.86
C LEU A 413 12.13 31.60 -19.74
N THR A 414 13.31 31.71 -19.12
CA THR A 414 14.63 31.62 -19.77
C THR A 414 14.86 30.28 -20.50
N GLU A 415 14.09 29.24 -20.15
CA GLU A 415 14.11 27.92 -20.77
C GLU A 415 12.83 27.64 -21.58
N SER A 416 12.37 28.61 -22.37
CA SER A 416 11.20 28.44 -23.24
C SER A 416 11.60 28.21 -24.70
N GLY A 417 10.84 27.37 -25.40
CA GLY A 417 11.02 27.09 -26.82
C GLY A 417 10.97 25.60 -27.19
N TRP A 418 11.08 25.32 -28.49
CA TRP A 418 10.98 23.96 -29.01
C TRP A 418 12.10 23.05 -28.52
N ARG A 419 11.71 21.88 -28.05
CA ARG A 419 12.51 20.80 -27.53
C ARG A 419 12.13 19.51 -28.25
N TYR A 420 13.15 18.76 -28.65
CA TYR A 420 13.03 17.46 -29.30
C TYR A 420 13.85 16.43 -28.54
N GLY A 421 13.35 15.21 -28.45
CA GLY A 421 14.10 14.10 -27.92
C GLY A 421 13.67 12.78 -28.51
N VAL A 422 14.63 11.88 -28.67
CA VAL A 422 14.42 10.49 -29.04
C VAL A 422 15.37 9.62 -28.23
N GLY A 423 14.89 8.47 -27.77
CA GLY A 423 15.75 7.49 -27.13
C GLY A 423 15.30 6.08 -27.40
N VAL A 424 16.27 5.17 -27.39
CA VAL A 424 16.09 3.73 -27.58
C VAL A 424 16.93 2.98 -26.56
N GLU A 425 16.38 1.90 -26.00
CA GLU A 425 17.08 0.98 -25.10
C GLU A 425 16.78 -0.45 -25.52
N ARG A 426 17.81 -1.30 -25.57
CA ARG A 426 17.69 -2.70 -25.99
C ARG A 426 18.31 -3.64 -24.97
N GLY A 427 17.59 -4.71 -24.62
CA GLY A 427 18.12 -5.82 -23.84
C GLY A 427 19.12 -6.62 -24.67
N LEU A 428 20.38 -6.63 -24.25
CA LEU A 428 21.45 -7.40 -24.88
C LEU A 428 21.47 -8.85 -24.37
N ASP A 429 21.29 -9.01 -23.07
CA ASP A 429 21.17 -10.31 -22.39
C ASP A 429 20.18 -10.21 -21.21
N ARG A 430 20.07 -11.26 -20.38
CA ARG A 430 19.11 -11.29 -19.25
C ARG A 430 19.42 -10.29 -18.12
N ARG A 431 20.58 -9.65 -18.16
CA ARG A 431 21.14 -8.78 -17.11
C ARG A 431 21.68 -7.47 -17.67
N THR A 432 21.87 -7.34 -18.98
CA THR A 432 22.50 -6.20 -19.62
C THR A 432 21.55 -5.54 -20.62
N SER A 433 21.35 -4.23 -20.51
CA SER A 433 20.72 -3.41 -21.54
C SER A 433 21.62 -2.23 -21.91
N ALA A 434 21.51 -1.79 -23.16
CA ALA A 434 22.23 -0.63 -23.66
C ALA A 434 21.23 0.34 -24.29
N GLY A 435 21.43 1.63 -24.07
CA GLY A 435 20.58 2.69 -24.58
C GLY A 435 21.36 3.82 -25.23
N ALA A 436 20.66 4.57 -26.06
CA ALA A 436 21.13 5.80 -26.68
C ALA A 436 19.99 6.81 -26.73
N SER A 437 20.30 8.09 -26.50
CA SER A 437 19.34 9.17 -26.70
C SER A 437 19.97 10.41 -27.32
N LEU A 438 19.13 11.17 -28.01
CA LEU A 438 19.45 12.47 -28.58
C LEU A 438 18.43 13.48 -28.06
N HIS A 439 18.93 14.64 -27.63
CA HIS A 439 18.09 15.75 -27.15
C HIS A 439 18.53 17.04 -27.83
N SER A 440 17.57 17.87 -28.23
CA SER A 440 17.82 19.24 -28.68
C SER A 440 16.83 20.15 -27.97
N LEU A 441 17.31 21.10 -27.18
CA LEU A 441 16.47 21.91 -26.29
C LEU A 441 17.06 23.31 -26.10
N ILE A 442 16.25 24.24 -25.59
CA ILE A 442 16.73 25.55 -25.14
C ILE A 442 17.20 25.42 -23.69
N PHE A 443 18.47 25.73 -23.44
CA PHE A 443 19.06 25.80 -22.11
C PHE A 443 19.83 27.10 -21.97
N GLU A 444 19.59 27.85 -20.88
CA GLU A 444 20.15 29.19 -20.67
C GLU A 444 20.00 30.13 -21.89
N GLY A 445 18.85 30.07 -22.57
CA GLY A 445 18.55 30.87 -23.76
C GLY A 445 19.25 30.45 -25.05
N ARG A 446 19.99 29.34 -25.08
CA ARG A 446 20.69 28.82 -26.27
C ARG A 446 20.16 27.45 -26.69
N ARG A 447 20.17 27.18 -27.99
CA ARG A 447 19.88 25.84 -28.51
C ARG A 447 21.08 24.94 -28.25
N GLU A 448 20.88 23.96 -27.40
CA GLU A 448 21.88 22.95 -27.06
C GLU A 448 21.43 21.58 -27.58
N THR A 449 22.40 20.81 -28.08
CA THR A 449 22.15 19.45 -28.57
C THR A 449 23.04 18.48 -27.82
N TYR A 450 22.47 17.35 -27.43
CA TYR A 450 23.12 16.33 -26.62
C TYR A 450 22.95 14.96 -27.25
N ALA A 451 24.01 14.15 -27.18
CA ALA A 451 23.97 12.72 -27.43
C ALA A 451 24.41 11.97 -26.17
N GLU A 452 23.64 10.97 -25.77
CA GLU A 452 23.89 10.19 -24.55
C GLU A 452 23.86 8.69 -24.85
N LEU A 453 24.79 7.96 -24.27
CA LEU A 453 24.84 6.50 -24.28
C LEU A 453 24.73 5.99 -22.84
N SER A 454 23.97 4.92 -22.65
CA SER A 454 23.82 4.27 -21.35
C SER A 454 24.04 2.76 -21.45
N LEU A 455 24.63 2.17 -20.41
CA LEU A 455 24.81 0.75 -20.25
C LEU A 455 24.38 0.37 -18.83
N ARG A 456 23.36 -0.47 -18.73
CA ARG A 456 22.87 -1.00 -17.46
C ARG A 456 23.20 -2.47 -17.33
N ARG A 457 23.73 -2.88 -16.18
CA ARG A 457 24.05 -4.28 -15.90
C ARG A 457 23.72 -4.70 -14.48
N ALA A 458 23.06 -5.85 -14.35
CA ALA A 458 22.88 -6.54 -13.07
C ALA A 458 24.02 -7.53 -12.79
N LEU A 459 24.66 -7.41 -11.62
CA LEU A 459 25.73 -8.28 -11.13
C LEU A 459 25.39 -8.75 -9.71
N GLY A 460 24.82 -9.93 -9.57
CA GLY A 460 24.38 -10.44 -8.27
C GLY A 460 23.33 -9.52 -7.63
N PRO A 461 23.47 -9.12 -6.35
CA PRO A 461 22.56 -8.19 -5.68
C PRO A 461 22.89 -6.71 -5.94
N MET A 462 23.51 -6.40 -7.07
CA MET A 462 23.93 -5.05 -7.45
C MET A 462 23.49 -4.73 -8.88
N LEU A 463 23.09 -3.48 -9.10
CA LEU A 463 22.81 -2.92 -10.40
C LEU A 463 23.79 -1.78 -10.65
N PHE A 464 24.28 -1.69 -11.89
CA PHE A 464 25.18 -0.65 -12.36
C PHE A 464 24.56 0.05 -13.57
N ASP A 465 24.65 1.37 -13.62
CA ASP A 465 24.30 2.22 -14.75
C ASP A 465 25.49 3.13 -15.05
N LEU A 466 26.04 2.96 -16.25
CA LEU A 466 27.11 3.79 -16.78
C LEU A 466 26.52 4.63 -17.92
N SER A 467 26.58 5.94 -17.77
CA SER A 467 26.06 6.89 -18.76
C SER A 467 27.16 7.88 -19.18
N ALA A 468 27.21 8.18 -20.48
CA ALA A 468 28.15 9.14 -21.04
C ALA A 468 27.41 10.07 -22.01
N ALA A 469 27.56 11.38 -21.83
CA ALA A 469 26.90 12.40 -22.62
C ALA A 469 27.90 13.34 -23.29
N GLN A 470 27.59 13.76 -24.50
CA GLN A 470 28.28 14.78 -25.26
C GLN A 470 27.33 15.94 -25.52
N GLN A 471 27.71 17.15 -25.11
CA GLN A 471 27.09 18.40 -25.56
C GLN A 471 27.87 18.91 -26.77
N PHE A 472 27.22 19.04 -27.93
CA PHE A 472 27.91 19.41 -29.16
C PHE A 472 28.52 20.82 -29.06
N GLY A 473 29.83 20.94 -29.27
CA GLY A 473 30.56 22.21 -29.24
C GLY A 473 31.02 22.69 -27.86
N GLN A 474 30.73 21.96 -26.77
CA GLN A 474 30.97 22.44 -25.39
C GLN A 474 31.80 21.46 -24.55
N GLY A 475 31.31 20.24 -24.31
CA GLY A 475 31.97 19.30 -23.42
C GLY A 475 31.29 17.95 -23.27
N ARG A 476 31.74 17.15 -22.31
CA ARG A 476 31.26 15.80 -22.02
C ARG A 476 30.95 15.62 -20.54
N ALA A 477 30.05 14.70 -20.24
CA ALA A 477 29.77 14.25 -18.88
C ALA A 477 29.78 12.72 -18.81
N TYR A 478 30.22 12.19 -17.68
CA TYR A 478 30.25 10.78 -17.38
C TYR A 478 29.60 10.54 -16.03
N ARG A 479 28.68 9.58 -15.96
CA ARG A 479 27.98 9.20 -14.73
C ARG A 479 28.11 7.70 -14.52
N LEU A 480 28.54 7.31 -13.33
CA LEU A 480 28.43 5.94 -12.85
C LEU A 480 27.53 5.95 -11.63
N GLU A 481 26.43 5.22 -11.71
CA GLU A 481 25.53 5.01 -10.60
C GLU A 481 25.40 3.51 -10.31
N THR A 482 25.46 3.16 -9.03
CA THR A 482 25.26 1.80 -8.57
C THR A 482 24.34 1.79 -7.37
N LEU A 483 23.46 0.78 -7.34
CA LEU A 483 22.62 0.49 -6.19
C LEU A 483 22.69 -1.01 -5.92
N GLY A 484 22.71 -1.41 -4.66
CA GLY A 484 22.79 -2.81 -4.32
C GLY A 484 22.61 -3.09 -2.85
N ARG A 485 22.75 -4.36 -2.49
CA ARG A 485 22.67 -4.82 -1.11
C ARG A 485 23.89 -5.65 -0.73
N LEU A 486 24.58 -5.21 0.31
CA LEU A 486 25.69 -5.92 0.96
C LEU A 486 25.22 -6.38 2.35
N GLY A 487 24.86 -7.66 2.48
CA GLY A 487 24.29 -8.20 3.71
C GLY A 487 22.97 -7.52 4.11
N LYS A 488 23.00 -6.73 5.19
CA LYS A 488 21.85 -5.95 5.71
C LYS A 488 21.92 -4.46 5.37
N ILE A 489 22.89 -4.05 4.56
CA ILE A 489 23.11 -2.66 4.18
C ILE A 489 22.70 -2.52 2.72
N ASN A 490 21.70 -1.70 2.44
CA ASN A 490 21.48 -1.19 1.09
C ASN A 490 22.42 -0.01 0.89
N PHE A 491 23.02 0.07 -0.29
CA PHE A 491 23.89 1.18 -0.65
C PHE A 491 23.53 1.73 -2.02
N GLN A 492 23.75 3.01 -2.19
CA GLN A 492 23.72 3.71 -3.46
C GLN A 492 25.00 4.53 -3.56
N ALA A 493 25.67 4.48 -4.70
CA ALA A 493 26.81 5.32 -5.00
C ALA A 493 26.64 5.93 -6.39
N GLU A 494 26.81 7.23 -6.48
CA GLU A 494 26.74 8.01 -7.70
C GLU A 494 28.00 8.86 -7.83
N THR A 495 28.51 8.94 -9.04
CA THR A 495 29.64 9.80 -9.35
C THR A 495 29.49 10.38 -10.73
N VAL A 496 29.66 11.71 -10.82
CA VAL A 496 29.56 12.49 -12.05
C VAL A 496 30.88 13.21 -12.28
N TRP A 497 31.40 13.10 -13.50
CA TRP A 497 32.59 13.83 -13.95
C TRP A 497 32.27 14.63 -15.18
N ILE A 498 32.72 15.89 -15.17
CA ILE A 498 32.50 16.82 -16.26
C ILE A 498 33.84 17.16 -16.90
N ASP A 499 33.89 17.06 -18.22
CA ASP A 499 35.00 17.46 -19.07
C ASP A 499 34.58 18.60 -20.01
N GLY A 500 35.44 19.61 -20.17
CA GLY A 500 35.13 20.84 -20.90
C GLY A 500 33.97 21.64 -20.30
N GLY A 501 33.17 22.27 -21.17
CA GLY A 501 32.11 23.19 -20.80
C GLY A 501 30.74 22.57 -20.51
N TYR A 502 30.61 21.22 -20.46
CA TYR A 502 29.31 20.55 -20.40
C TYR A 502 28.40 21.07 -19.29
N SER A 503 27.15 21.35 -19.62
CA SER A 503 26.10 21.75 -18.68
C SER A 503 24.77 21.24 -19.21
N SER A 504 23.82 20.98 -18.33
CA SER A 504 22.47 20.59 -18.75
C SER A 504 21.44 20.90 -17.67
N SER A 505 20.16 20.74 -17.98
CA SER A 505 19.08 20.81 -16.98
C SER A 505 19.21 19.80 -15.82
N LEU A 506 20.10 18.81 -15.92
CA LEU A 506 20.39 17.81 -14.86
C LEU A 506 21.78 17.98 -14.23
N VAL A 507 22.62 18.84 -14.79
CA VAL A 507 24.03 19.02 -14.39
C VAL A 507 24.31 20.52 -14.32
N ASP A 508 24.50 21.02 -13.10
CA ASP A 508 24.81 22.43 -12.84
C ASP A 508 25.96 22.92 -13.72
N ASN A 509 25.81 24.14 -14.26
CA ASN A 509 26.76 24.74 -15.20
C ASN A 509 28.17 24.95 -14.63
N ASP A 510 28.28 25.04 -13.30
CA ASP A 510 29.53 25.20 -12.57
C ASP A 510 30.03 23.88 -11.96
N LEU A 511 29.36 22.75 -12.21
CA LEU A 511 29.81 21.47 -11.71
C LEU A 511 31.06 20.99 -12.45
N ARG A 512 32.03 20.48 -11.69
CA ARG A 512 33.21 19.78 -12.24
C ARG A 512 33.19 18.29 -11.91
N ARG A 513 32.83 17.96 -10.67
CA ARG A 513 32.63 16.59 -10.22
C ARG A 513 31.69 16.54 -9.04
N GLU A 514 30.97 15.45 -8.94
CA GLU A 514 30.08 15.15 -7.83
C GLU A 514 30.23 13.69 -7.43
N HIS A 515 30.24 13.44 -6.12
CA HIS A 515 30.24 12.11 -5.55
C HIS A 515 29.16 12.05 -4.47
N ARG A 516 28.25 11.08 -4.57
CA ARG A 516 27.22 10.83 -3.57
C ARG A 516 27.29 9.37 -3.15
N LEU A 517 27.30 9.15 -1.84
CA LEU A 517 27.24 7.84 -1.23
C LEU A 517 26.09 7.84 -0.23
N ARG A 518 25.24 6.82 -0.29
CA ARG A 518 24.15 6.63 0.65
C ARG A 518 24.14 5.19 1.13
N PHE A 519 23.95 5.03 2.43
CA PHE A 519 23.83 3.74 3.09
C PHE A 519 22.55 3.74 3.90
N ASP A 520 21.74 2.70 3.71
CA ASP A 520 20.52 2.48 4.46
C ASP A 520 20.65 1.11 5.14
N SER A 521 20.55 1.10 6.47
CA SER A 521 20.60 -0.13 7.25
C SER A 521 19.65 -0.07 8.45
N SER A 522 19.59 -1.16 9.20
CA SER A 522 18.87 -1.22 10.46
C SER A 522 19.83 -1.74 11.53
N LEU A 523 20.14 -0.87 12.49
CA LEU A 523 20.99 -1.20 13.62
C LEU A 523 20.15 -1.91 14.67
N LYS A 524 20.61 -3.08 15.10
CA LYS A 524 20.02 -3.79 16.24
C LYS A 524 20.67 -3.27 17.51
N LEU A 525 19.92 -2.52 18.31
CA LEU A 525 20.27 -2.11 19.67
C LEU A 525 19.39 -2.93 20.60
N GLY A 526 19.93 -4.00 21.19
CA GLY A 526 19.12 -4.97 21.94
C GLY A 526 18.10 -5.66 21.04
N LYS A 527 16.82 -5.59 21.41
CA LYS A 527 15.69 -6.13 20.64
C LYS A 527 15.06 -5.07 19.68
N MET A 528 15.58 -3.83 19.64
CA MET A 528 15.01 -2.67 18.91
C MET A 528 15.76 -2.60 17.59
N ALA A 529 15.01 -2.47 16.51
CA ALA A 529 15.55 -2.20 15.20
C ALA A 529 15.48 -0.69 14.95
N VAL A 530 16.62 -0.03 14.94
CA VAL A 530 16.72 1.40 14.63
C VAL A 530 17.13 1.51 13.16
N PRO A 531 16.20 1.80 12.22
CA PRO A 531 16.59 2.20 10.87
C PRO A 531 17.54 3.40 10.94
N PHE A 532 18.65 3.27 10.23
CA PHE A 532 19.71 4.26 10.18
C PHE A 532 20.08 4.51 8.72
N GLN A 533 20.17 5.78 8.37
CA GLN A 533 20.62 6.24 7.07
C GLN A 533 21.83 7.14 7.24
N ALA A 534 22.86 6.94 6.42
CA ALA A 534 23.99 7.85 6.30
C ALA A 534 24.14 8.26 4.84
N ALA A 535 24.36 9.55 4.60
CA ALA A 535 24.66 10.08 3.29
C ALA A 535 25.92 10.95 3.35
N PHE A 536 26.72 10.85 2.31
CA PHE A 536 27.88 11.69 2.07
C PHE A 536 27.78 12.27 0.66
N HIS A 537 27.99 13.56 0.54
CA HIS A 537 27.92 14.27 -0.72
C HIS A 537 29.12 15.22 -0.83
N GLN A 538 29.88 15.06 -1.89
CA GLN A 538 30.98 15.94 -2.21
C GLN A 538 30.77 16.53 -3.60
N MET A 539 30.86 17.85 -3.70
CA MET A 539 30.73 18.60 -4.93
C MET A 539 31.96 19.48 -5.11
N ALA A 540 32.58 19.44 -6.29
CA ALA A 540 33.60 20.42 -6.67
C ALA A 540 33.12 21.23 -7.86
N ARG A 541 33.21 22.55 -7.73
CA ARG A 541 32.78 23.54 -8.72
C ARG A 541 33.95 24.01 -9.59
N ARG A 542 33.63 24.58 -10.75
CA ARG A 542 34.57 25.14 -11.73
C ARG A 542 35.29 26.38 -11.20
N ASP A 543 34.65 27.13 -10.31
CA ASP A 543 35.21 28.29 -9.61
C ASP A 543 36.19 27.95 -8.47
N GLY A 544 36.46 26.65 -8.26
CA GLY A 544 37.38 26.14 -7.25
C GLY A 544 36.75 25.88 -5.88
N ARG A 545 35.46 26.19 -5.67
CA ARG A 545 34.76 25.82 -4.43
C ARG A 545 34.56 24.30 -4.34
N LYS A 546 34.64 23.78 -3.13
CA LYS A 546 34.31 22.40 -2.76
C LYS A 546 33.32 22.41 -1.62
N VAL A 547 32.17 21.80 -1.83
CA VAL A 547 31.12 21.61 -0.81
C VAL A 547 31.17 20.16 -0.37
N ASN A 548 31.31 19.94 0.94
CA ASN A 548 31.19 18.61 1.54
C ASN A 548 30.00 18.62 2.48
N GLU A 549 29.12 17.64 2.31
CA GLU A 549 27.95 17.43 3.13
C GLU A 549 27.94 16.00 3.66
N MET A 550 27.57 15.86 4.92
CA MET A 550 27.35 14.59 5.57
C MET A 550 26.04 14.67 6.35
N SER A 551 25.17 13.68 6.20
CA SER A 551 23.96 13.58 6.99
C SER A 551 23.76 12.18 7.53
N THR A 552 23.17 12.12 8.72
CA THR A 552 22.78 10.88 9.38
C THR A 552 21.38 11.03 9.92
N ARG A 553 20.54 10.03 9.68
CA ARG A 553 19.17 9.99 10.15
C ARG A 553 18.90 8.66 10.84
N ALA A 554 18.27 8.72 12.00
CA ALA A 554 17.85 7.54 12.75
C ALA A 554 16.41 7.71 13.21
N SER A 555 15.62 6.64 13.10
CA SER A 555 14.24 6.64 13.58
C SER A 555 14.05 5.53 14.61
N LEU A 556 13.39 5.85 15.70
CA LEU A 556 13.04 4.97 16.79
C LEU A 556 11.51 4.93 16.92
N VAL A 557 10.92 3.74 16.77
CA VAL A 557 9.49 3.54 16.94
C VAL A 557 9.27 2.71 18.20
N MET A 558 8.52 3.29 19.15
CA MET A 558 8.09 2.70 20.41
C MET A 558 6.56 2.69 20.45
N ARG A 559 5.94 1.96 21.39
CA ARG A 559 4.47 1.85 21.47
C ARG A 559 3.83 3.23 21.60
N GLY A 560 3.09 3.65 20.58
CA GLY A 560 2.41 4.95 20.55
C GLY A 560 3.31 6.17 20.33
N LEU A 561 4.63 6.02 20.15
CA LEU A 561 5.57 7.13 19.93
C LEU A 561 6.62 6.78 18.85
N SER A 562 6.75 7.62 17.84
CA SER A 562 7.81 7.55 16.83
C SER A 562 8.68 8.79 16.92
N LEU A 563 9.97 8.59 17.18
CA LEU A 563 10.98 9.64 17.22
C LEU A 563 11.91 9.51 16.02
N THR A 564 12.24 10.61 15.36
CA THR A 564 13.23 10.64 14.28
C THR A 564 14.19 11.79 14.54
N GLY A 565 15.49 11.47 14.56
CA GLY A 565 16.56 12.45 14.64
C GLY A 565 17.34 12.51 13.34
N GLU A 566 17.64 13.72 12.88
CA GLU A 566 18.54 13.98 11.76
C GLU A 566 19.66 14.91 12.21
N LEU A 567 20.89 14.59 11.83
CA LEU A 567 22.06 15.44 11.98
C LEU A 567 22.66 15.65 10.59
N SER A 568 22.86 16.90 10.19
CA SER A 568 23.54 17.26 8.95
C SER A 568 24.69 18.21 9.21
N TYR A 569 25.76 18.08 8.44
CA TYR A 569 26.93 18.95 8.46
C TYR A 569 27.25 19.35 7.03
N ARG A 570 27.41 20.66 6.80
CA ARG A 570 27.81 21.23 5.52
C ARG A 570 29.04 22.12 5.70
N GLN A 571 29.99 21.99 4.79
CA GLN A 571 31.17 22.83 4.75
C GLN A 571 31.54 23.21 3.33
N THR A 572 31.74 24.50 3.10
CA THR A 572 32.24 25.05 1.84
C THR A 572 33.70 25.46 2.01
N THR A 573 34.57 25.04 1.09
CA THR A 573 36.02 25.36 1.09
C THR A 573 36.49 25.82 -0.29
N GLY A 574 37.56 26.61 -0.35
CA GLY A 574 38.09 27.16 -1.59
C GLY A 574 37.18 28.24 -2.20
N GLY A 575 37.37 28.50 -3.50
CA GLY A 575 36.70 29.58 -4.22
C GLY A 575 37.59 30.82 -4.42
N PRO A 576 37.05 31.87 -5.05
CA PRO A 576 37.80 33.10 -5.32
C PRO A 576 38.23 33.81 -4.01
N PRO A 577 39.29 34.63 -4.04
CA PRO A 577 39.90 35.25 -2.85
C PRO A 577 38.95 36.04 -1.94
N ASN A 578 37.79 36.47 -2.45
CA ASN A 578 36.79 37.28 -1.75
C ASN A 578 35.48 36.50 -1.49
N ALA A 579 35.48 35.17 -1.57
CA ALA A 579 34.28 34.37 -1.31
C ALA A 579 33.83 34.54 0.15
N ARG A 580 32.58 34.98 0.34
CA ARG A 580 31.97 35.03 1.69
C ARG A 580 31.71 33.60 2.19
N PRO A 581 31.82 33.34 3.50
CA PRO A 581 31.33 32.10 4.09
C PRO A 581 29.87 31.87 3.71
N ASP A 582 29.50 30.63 3.39
CA ASP A 582 28.10 30.28 3.10
C ASP A 582 27.34 30.25 4.43
N ASP A 583 26.27 31.04 4.57
CA ASP A 583 25.42 31.06 5.77
C ASP A 583 24.77 29.69 6.06
N LYS A 584 24.80 28.79 5.06
CA LYS A 584 24.34 27.40 5.20
C LYS A 584 25.36 26.48 5.85
N ASP A 585 26.64 26.87 5.95
CA ASP A 585 27.69 26.06 6.56
C ASP A 585 27.48 25.88 8.07
N GLY A 586 27.85 24.71 8.56
CA GLY A 586 27.69 24.30 9.95
C GLY A 586 26.88 23.01 10.10
N ALA A 587 26.65 22.64 11.36
CA ALA A 587 25.91 21.47 11.75
C ALA A 587 24.47 21.84 12.14
N ARG A 588 23.48 21.06 11.70
CA ARG A 588 22.07 21.19 12.08
C ARG A 588 21.55 19.88 12.65
N ALA A 589 20.67 19.97 13.63
CA ALA A 589 19.91 18.84 14.15
C ALA A 589 18.41 19.10 14.01
N SER A 590 17.68 18.10 13.52
CA SER A 590 16.22 18.10 13.44
C SER A 590 15.67 16.93 14.27
N LEU A 591 14.59 17.18 14.99
CA LEU A 591 13.87 16.18 15.79
C LEU A 591 12.41 16.18 15.39
N LEU A 592 11.89 15.01 15.03
CA LEU A 592 10.49 14.79 14.71
C LEU A 592 9.91 13.76 15.69
N ALA A 593 8.75 14.04 16.27
CA ALA A 593 8.06 13.19 17.21
C ALA A 593 6.59 13.02 16.81
N ASN A 594 6.13 11.80 16.65
CA ASN A 594 4.73 11.47 16.36
C ASN A 594 4.19 10.61 17.49
N THR A 595 3.05 10.97 18.06
CA THR A 595 2.41 10.22 19.16
C THR A 595 0.89 10.26 19.06
N ARG A 596 0.19 9.54 19.93
CA ARG A 596 -1.24 9.71 20.17
C ARG A 596 -1.49 10.07 21.63
N ILE A 597 -2.15 11.20 21.87
CA ILE A 597 -2.52 11.67 23.21
C ILE A 597 -4.04 11.71 23.27
N ALA A 598 -4.65 10.97 24.20
CA ALA A 598 -6.11 10.86 24.33
C ALA A 598 -6.83 10.51 23.00
N GLY A 599 -6.27 9.58 22.23
CA GLY A 599 -6.80 9.16 20.92
C GLY A 599 -6.55 10.15 19.76
N MET A 600 -5.98 11.32 20.03
CA MET A 600 -5.66 12.35 19.02
C MET A 600 -4.23 12.16 18.51
N PRO A 601 -4.00 12.03 17.20
CA PRO A 601 -2.66 12.11 16.64
C PRO A 601 -2.01 13.46 16.94
N VAL A 602 -0.78 13.43 17.44
CA VAL A 602 0.03 14.60 17.74
C VAL A 602 1.38 14.47 17.05
N ARG A 603 1.79 15.51 16.33
CA ARG A 603 3.09 15.60 15.65
C ARG A 603 3.83 16.85 16.10
N GLY A 604 5.06 16.67 16.56
CA GLY A 604 5.98 17.74 16.94
C GLY A 604 7.24 17.70 16.08
N GLU A 605 7.75 18.88 15.73
CA GLU A 605 9.03 19.05 15.04
C GLU A 605 9.82 20.20 15.66
N ALA A 606 11.14 20.06 15.76
CA ALA A 606 12.05 21.12 16.17
C ALA A 606 13.39 21.02 15.43
N ARG A 607 13.95 22.17 15.03
CA ARG A 607 15.26 22.25 14.36
C ARG A 607 16.20 23.23 15.07
N PHE A 608 17.47 22.83 15.14
CA PHE A 608 18.54 23.56 15.81
C PHE A 608 19.77 23.67 14.91
N ARG A 609 20.39 24.85 14.90
CA ARG A 609 21.70 25.10 14.29
C ARG A 609 22.78 24.99 15.37
N LEU A 610 23.57 23.92 15.29
CA LEU A 610 24.59 23.55 16.28
C LEU A 610 25.94 24.26 16.04
N SER A 611 26.25 24.64 14.80
CA SER A 611 27.44 25.42 14.45
C SER A 611 27.20 26.29 13.21
N GLY A 612 28.18 27.13 12.86
CA GLY A 612 28.03 28.18 11.83
C GLY A 612 27.96 29.58 12.44
N ALA A 613 27.62 30.57 11.60
CA ALA A 613 27.61 31.99 11.97
C ALA A 613 26.45 32.37 12.92
N LYS A 614 25.29 31.74 12.77
CA LYS A 614 24.16 31.82 13.70
C LYS A 614 24.08 30.47 14.43
N ARG A 615 23.85 30.43 15.75
CA ARG A 615 23.65 29.17 16.50
C ARG A 615 22.39 29.29 17.34
N GLY A 616 21.69 28.19 17.54
CA GLY A 616 20.51 28.13 18.39
C GLY A 616 19.33 27.45 17.72
N PHE A 617 18.16 27.70 18.29
CA PHE A 617 16.87 27.23 17.79
C PHE A 617 16.53 27.92 16.45
N GLU A 618 15.97 27.18 15.48
CA GLU A 618 15.55 27.72 14.18
C GLU A 618 14.02 27.79 14.07
N TYR A 619 13.33 26.67 14.31
CA TYR A 619 11.86 26.64 14.34
C TYR A 619 11.32 25.42 15.10
N ALA A 620 10.03 25.48 15.47
CA ALA A 620 9.26 24.36 15.97
C ALA A 620 7.82 24.37 15.44
N ARG A 621 7.25 23.18 15.24
CA ARG A 621 5.85 22.99 14.83
C ARG A 621 5.19 21.91 15.69
N LEU A 622 3.93 22.13 16.05
CA LEU A 622 3.06 21.19 16.76
C LEU A 622 1.74 21.09 15.99
N SER A 623 1.32 19.88 15.65
CA SER A 623 0.06 19.59 14.97
C SER A 623 -0.72 18.56 15.78
N ILE A 624 -2.02 18.80 15.99
CA ILE A 624 -2.94 17.93 16.72
C ILE A 624 -4.18 17.72 15.86
N GLU A 625 -4.58 16.46 15.68
CA GLU A 625 -5.77 16.10 14.89
C GLU A 625 -6.81 15.37 15.75
N LYS A 626 -8.09 15.62 15.51
CA LYS A 626 -9.20 14.98 16.22
C LYS A 626 -10.35 14.65 15.27
N ASN A 627 -10.73 13.37 15.23
CA ASN A 627 -11.94 12.93 14.55
C ASN A 627 -13.15 13.35 15.40
N LEU A 628 -14.04 14.16 14.84
CA LEU A 628 -15.27 14.62 15.50
C LEU A 628 -16.44 13.65 15.26
N SER A 629 -16.48 13.03 14.08
CA SER A 629 -17.43 11.99 13.67
C SER A 629 -16.85 11.14 12.54
N ASN A 630 -17.58 10.15 12.01
CA ASN A 630 -17.17 9.37 10.83
C ASN A 630 -17.01 10.20 9.54
N ASN A 631 -17.36 11.48 9.56
CA ASN A 631 -17.35 12.37 8.41
C ASN A 631 -16.96 13.81 8.75
N ALA A 632 -16.34 14.04 9.90
CA ALA A 632 -15.84 15.34 10.28
C ALA A 632 -14.60 15.26 11.16
N ASP A 633 -13.63 16.13 10.88
CA ASP A 633 -12.30 16.14 11.49
C ASP A 633 -11.89 17.57 11.82
N ALA A 634 -11.11 17.75 12.88
CA ALA A 634 -10.53 19.03 13.28
C ALA A 634 -9.01 18.92 13.41
N LYS A 635 -8.29 19.96 12.99
CA LYS A 635 -6.83 20.07 13.09
C LYS A 635 -6.45 21.38 13.76
N PHE A 636 -5.61 21.31 14.79
CA PHE A 636 -4.97 22.47 15.40
C PHE A 636 -3.47 22.45 15.10
N GLU A 637 -2.90 23.60 14.79
CA GLU A 637 -1.49 23.74 14.47
C GLU A 637 -0.89 24.98 15.15
N MET A 638 0.32 24.83 15.68
CA MET A 638 1.14 25.90 16.24
C MET A 638 2.53 25.82 15.61
N GLU A 639 3.02 26.93 15.07
CA GLU A 639 4.36 27.02 14.46
C GLU A 639 5.09 28.25 14.99
N HIS A 640 6.37 28.13 15.30
CA HIS A 640 7.23 29.24 15.70
C HIS A 640 8.51 29.25 14.87
N ASP A 641 8.78 30.38 14.21
CA ASP A 641 10.01 30.65 13.46
C ASP A 641 10.86 31.70 14.21
N GLU A 642 12.11 31.36 14.52
CA GLU A 642 13.02 32.22 15.29
C GLU A 642 13.63 33.35 14.43
N GLU A 643 13.80 33.13 13.12
CA GLU A 643 14.36 34.15 12.22
C GLU A 643 13.33 35.27 11.99
N GLU A 644 12.05 34.92 11.85
CA GLU A 644 10.94 35.87 11.77
C GLU A 644 10.46 36.36 13.14
N ARG A 645 10.82 35.67 14.23
CA ARG A 645 10.28 35.86 15.59
C ARG A 645 8.75 35.84 15.62
N ARG A 646 8.18 34.88 14.89
CA ARG A 646 6.75 34.82 14.62
C ARG A 646 6.20 33.48 15.09
N THR A 647 5.07 33.50 15.78
CA THR A 647 4.32 32.30 16.19
C THR A 647 2.96 32.32 15.54
N ARG A 648 2.62 31.31 14.73
CA ARG A 648 1.33 31.13 14.08
C ARG A 648 0.53 30.04 14.78
N PHE A 649 -0.76 30.29 14.98
CA PHE A 649 -1.76 29.34 15.45
C PHE A 649 -2.81 29.17 14.36
N ALA A 650 -3.23 27.94 14.06
CA ALA A 650 -4.27 27.64 13.08
C ALA A 650 -5.23 26.57 13.61
N LEU A 651 -6.51 26.72 13.29
CA LEU A 651 -7.57 25.76 13.56
C LEU A 651 -8.39 25.52 12.28
N GLY A 652 -8.39 24.28 11.80
CA GLY A 652 -9.16 23.82 10.65
C GLY A 652 -10.24 22.81 11.06
N VAL A 653 -11.42 22.89 10.44
CA VAL A 653 -12.51 21.92 10.60
C VAL A 653 -13.03 21.51 9.24
N THR A 654 -13.16 20.20 9.05
CA THR A 654 -13.62 19.61 7.79
C THR A 654 -14.83 18.75 8.00
N ARG A 655 -15.76 18.80 7.05
CA ARG A 655 -16.94 17.94 7.01
C ARG A 655 -17.17 17.38 5.62
N GLN A 656 -17.26 16.05 5.54
CA GLN A 656 -17.55 15.29 4.33
C GLN A 656 -19.05 14.97 4.24
N PHE A 657 -19.73 15.52 3.24
CA PHE A 657 -21.08 15.13 2.86
C PHE A 657 -21.01 14.11 1.72
N SER A 658 -22.13 13.45 1.37
CA SER A 658 -22.14 12.47 0.27
C SER A 658 -21.82 13.09 -1.10
N LYS A 659 -22.16 14.37 -1.31
CA LYS A 659 -22.04 15.07 -2.60
C LYS A 659 -20.89 16.07 -2.68
N PHE A 660 -20.37 16.53 -1.54
CA PHE A 660 -19.32 17.55 -1.46
C PHE A 660 -18.59 17.46 -0.11
N ALA A 661 -17.44 18.12 0.02
CA ALA A 661 -16.75 18.32 1.29
C ALA A 661 -16.46 19.81 1.50
N LEU A 662 -16.56 20.26 2.75
CA LEU A 662 -16.40 21.64 3.16
C LEU A 662 -15.35 21.74 4.27
N GLU A 663 -14.50 22.75 4.19
CA GLU A 663 -13.56 23.13 5.24
C GLU A 663 -13.67 24.61 5.58
N GLY A 664 -13.59 24.91 6.87
CA GLY A 664 -13.20 26.23 7.35
C GLY A 664 -11.88 26.18 8.12
N GLU A 665 -10.99 27.14 7.88
CA GLU A 665 -9.75 27.35 8.64
C GLU A 665 -9.73 28.79 9.20
N GLY A 666 -9.24 28.95 10.43
CA GLY A 666 -8.85 30.26 10.97
C GLY A 666 -7.43 30.22 11.50
N ASN A 667 -6.64 31.26 11.25
CA ASN A 667 -5.29 31.40 11.76
C ASN A 667 -5.01 32.79 12.35
N TYR A 668 -4.08 32.84 13.30
CA TYR A 668 -3.62 34.05 13.98
C TYR A 668 -2.12 33.95 14.22
N SER A 669 -1.37 35.04 14.05
CA SER A 669 0.06 35.07 14.31
C SER A 669 0.43 36.15 15.34
N SER A 670 1.53 35.92 16.06
CA SER A 670 2.01 36.80 17.14
C SER A 670 2.40 38.21 16.70
N ASP A 671 2.59 38.43 15.40
CA ASP A 671 2.78 39.75 14.81
C ASP A 671 1.46 40.55 14.69
N GLY A 672 0.31 39.93 14.96
CA GLY A 672 -1.04 40.51 14.86
C GLY A 672 -1.77 40.17 13.55
N SER A 673 -1.16 39.41 12.63
CA SER A 673 -1.84 38.97 11.42
C SER A 673 -2.88 37.88 11.72
N PHE A 674 -4.00 37.90 11.01
CA PHE A 674 -5.00 36.83 11.08
C PHE A 674 -5.49 36.44 9.70
N GLY A 675 -6.03 35.23 9.58
CA GLY A 675 -6.57 34.72 8.34
C GLY A 675 -7.78 33.84 8.56
N LEU A 676 -8.67 33.80 7.57
CA LEU A 676 -9.81 32.91 7.48
C LEU A 676 -9.82 32.26 6.11
N GLY A 677 -10.10 30.96 6.04
CA GLY A 677 -10.20 30.18 4.82
C GLY A 677 -11.49 29.39 4.78
N LEU A 678 -12.10 29.30 3.60
CA LEU A 678 -13.20 28.38 3.31
C LEU A 678 -12.86 27.63 2.03
N ASN A 679 -12.98 26.31 2.02
CA ASN A 679 -12.74 25.50 0.84
C ASN A 679 -13.91 24.54 0.61
N LEU A 680 -14.41 24.49 -0.62
CA LEU A 680 -15.51 23.63 -1.07
C LEU A 680 -15.00 22.73 -2.18
N THR A 681 -15.15 21.41 -2.01
CA THR A 681 -14.76 20.42 -3.02
C THR A 681 -15.93 19.52 -3.36
N PHE A 682 -16.12 19.25 -4.64
CA PHE A 682 -17.13 18.32 -5.13
C PHE A 682 -16.73 17.83 -6.51
N SER A 683 -17.27 16.69 -6.90
CA SER A 683 -17.10 16.17 -8.24
C SER A 683 -18.47 15.85 -8.82
N PHE A 684 -18.58 15.92 -10.13
CA PHE A 684 -19.78 15.51 -10.84
C PHE A 684 -19.44 14.82 -12.15
N GLY A 685 -20.34 13.97 -12.62
CA GLY A 685 -20.13 13.25 -13.87
C GLY A 685 -21.32 12.38 -14.23
N PRO A 686 -21.25 11.65 -15.35
CA PRO A 686 -22.34 10.78 -15.77
C PRO A 686 -22.69 9.75 -14.69
N ASN A 687 -23.98 9.52 -14.46
CA ASN A 687 -24.43 8.43 -13.60
C ASN A 687 -24.44 7.11 -14.40
N PRO A 688 -23.58 6.11 -14.08
CA PRO A 688 -23.54 4.85 -14.81
C PRO A 688 -24.80 3.99 -14.61
N ASN A 689 -25.58 4.21 -13.53
CA ASN A 689 -26.69 3.33 -13.12
C ASN A 689 -28.07 3.82 -13.54
N GLY A 690 -28.25 5.08 -13.96
CA GLY A 690 -29.59 5.63 -14.20
C GLY A 690 -29.69 6.80 -15.18
N GLY A 691 -28.60 7.13 -15.90
CA GLY A 691 -28.55 8.32 -16.75
C GLY A 691 -28.49 9.63 -15.95
N GLY A 692 -28.20 10.75 -16.62
CA GLY A 692 -28.04 12.06 -15.97
C GLY A 692 -26.68 12.27 -15.29
N VAL A 693 -26.63 13.23 -14.36
CA VAL A 693 -25.41 13.67 -13.66
C VAL A 693 -25.49 13.26 -12.19
N ARG A 694 -24.42 12.66 -11.66
CA ARG A 694 -24.25 12.40 -10.23
C ARG A 694 -23.20 13.35 -9.63
N PHE A 695 -23.39 13.69 -8.37
CA PHE A 695 -22.39 14.41 -7.56
C PHE A 695 -21.76 13.45 -6.55
N SER A 696 -20.48 13.64 -6.25
CA SER A 696 -19.73 12.85 -5.28
C SER A 696 -18.73 13.75 -4.54
N ASN A 697 -18.47 13.43 -3.28
CA ASN A 697 -17.33 14.00 -2.56
C ASN A 697 -15.99 13.33 -2.93
N GLN A 698 -16.01 12.25 -3.71
CA GLN A 698 -14.81 11.64 -4.27
C GLN A 698 -14.47 12.24 -5.63
N LYS A 699 -13.19 12.14 -6.02
CA LYS A 699 -12.69 12.57 -7.33
C LYS A 699 -13.17 11.59 -8.39
N LEU A 700 -13.92 12.06 -9.39
CA LEU A 700 -14.48 11.26 -10.47
C LEU A 700 -13.67 11.36 -11.76
N ALA A 701 -13.08 12.53 -12.03
CA ALA A 701 -12.33 12.78 -13.25
C ALA A 701 -10.92 12.16 -13.22
N ARG A 702 -10.32 12.04 -12.02
CA ARG A 702 -8.95 11.54 -11.86
C ARG A 702 -8.84 10.05 -11.59
N THR A 703 -9.94 9.38 -11.25
CA THR A 703 -9.98 7.94 -10.96
C THR A 703 -10.84 7.20 -11.96
N GLY A 704 -10.66 5.89 -12.05
CA GLY A 704 -11.60 5.01 -12.73
C GLY A 704 -12.79 4.66 -11.86
N GLN A 705 -13.83 4.11 -12.49
CA GLN A 705 -15.05 3.65 -11.82
C GLN A 705 -15.52 2.33 -12.44
N ALA A 706 -16.21 1.51 -11.66
CA ALA A 706 -16.95 0.35 -12.14
C ALA A 706 -18.44 0.54 -11.83
N GLY A 707 -19.28 0.64 -12.86
CA GLY A 707 -20.73 0.53 -12.71
C GLY A 707 -21.11 -0.93 -12.82
N VAL A 708 -21.58 -1.52 -11.72
CA VAL A 708 -21.78 -2.96 -11.60
C VAL A 708 -23.27 -3.25 -11.54
N SER A 709 -23.72 -4.20 -12.36
CA SER A 709 -25.07 -4.76 -12.29
C SER A 709 -24.98 -6.23 -11.87
N VAL A 710 -25.76 -6.62 -10.87
CA VAL A 710 -25.87 -7.98 -10.36
C VAL A 710 -27.27 -8.50 -10.62
N PHE A 711 -27.36 -9.74 -11.08
CA PHE A 711 -28.61 -10.40 -11.39
C PHE A 711 -28.54 -11.90 -11.09
N LEU A 712 -29.70 -12.47 -10.81
CA LEU A 712 -29.92 -13.90 -10.75
C LEU A 712 -30.03 -14.42 -12.18
N ASP A 713 -29.04 -15.20 -12.58
CA ASP A 713 -28.91 -15.84 -13.87
C ASP A 713 -29.58 -17.22 -13.81
N ASN A 714 -30.77 -17.29 -14.42
CA ASN A 714 -31.61 -18.49 -14.36
C ASN A 714 -31.31 -19.49 -15.49
N ASP A 715 -30.73 -19.04 -16.60
CA ASP A 715 -30.41 -19.88 -17.76
C ASP A 715 -28.93 -20.28 -17.84
N GLY A 716 -28.08 -19.67 -17.02
CA GLY A 716 -26.66 -19.98 -16.87
C GLY A 716 -25.78 -19.40 -17.97
N ASP A 717 -26.27 -18.42 -18.75
CA ASP A 717 -25.54 -17.83 -19.87
C ASP A 717 -24.57 -16.70 -19.46
N GLY A 718 -24.64 -16.26 -18.19
CA GLY A 718 -23.80 -15.22 -17.60
C GLY A 718 -24.11 -13.80 -18.07
N ARG A 719 -25.21 -13.57 -18.80
CA ARG A 719 -25.64 -12.27 -19.34
C ARG A 719 -27.06 -11.97 -18.86
N PHE A 720 -27.33 -10.71 -18.53
CA PHE A 720 -28.67 -10.35 -18.10
C PHE A 720 -29.67 -10.48 -19.26
N SER A 721 -30.54 -11.50 -19.19
CA SER A 721 -31.45 -11.94 -20.25
C SER A 721 -32.93 -11.90 -19.82
N ALA A 722 -33.85 -12.22 -20.73
CA ALA A 722 -35.28 -12.22 -20.46
C ALA A 722 -35.66 -13.43 -19.59
N GLY A 723 -35.90 -13.20 -18.30
CA GLY A 723 -36.13 -14.25 -17.31
C GLY A 723 -35.25 -14.08 -16.06
N ASP A 724 -34.22 -13.26 -16.17
CA ASP A 724 -33.34 -12.92 -15.05
C ASP A 724 -33.93 -11.84 -14.16
N LYS A 725 -33.49 -11.84 -12.90
CA LYS A 725 -33.94 -10.89 -11.89
C LYS A 725 -32.77 -10.10 -11.34
N ALA A 726 -32.87 -8.77 -11.32
CA ALA A 726 -31.89 -7.93 -10.65
C ALA A 726 -31.83 -8.25 -9.14
N LEU A 727 -30.64 -8.27 -8.56
CA LEU A 727 -30.43 -8.60 -7.15
C LEU A 727 -30.03 -7.37 -6.33
N PRO A 728 -30.89 -6.87 -5.43
CA PRO A 728 -30.54 -5.81 -4.50
C PRO A 728 -29.71 -6.33 -3.32
N ASP A 729 -29.13 -5.39 -2.58
CA ASP A 729 -28.40 -5.61 -1.33
C ASP A 729 -27.14 -6.49 -1.44
N ILE A 730 -26.59 -6.63 -2.65
CA ILE A 730 -25.36 -7.38 -2.92
C ILE A 730 -24.12 -6.47 -2.83
N GLY A 731 -23.16 -6.87 -2.00
CA GLY A 731 -21.85 -6.25 -1.85
C GLY A 731 -20.92 -6.56 -3.02
N ILE A 732 -20.11 -5.57 -3.42
CA ILE A 732 -19.15 -5.68 -4.53
C ILE A 732 -17.75 -5.31 -4.06
N THR A 733 -16.78 -6.10 -4.50
CA THR A 733 -15.35 -5.87 -4.28
C THR A 733 -14.63 -5.60 -5.60
N ALA A 734 -13.57 -4.78 -5.55
CA ALA A 734 -12.67 -4.49 -6.66
C ALA A 734 -11.23 -4.42 -6.14
N GLY A 735 -10.52 -5.54 -6.11
CA GLY A 735 -9.20 -5.61 -5.47
C GLY A 735 -9.29 -5.34 -3.96
N TYR A 736 -8.68 -4.24 -3.49
CA TYR A 736 -8.77 -3.81 -2.09
C TYR A 736 -9.87 -2.77 -1.84
N ASP A 737 -10.52 -2.28 -2.90
CA ASP A 737 -11.63 -1.33 -2.80
C ASP A 737 -12.96 -2.10 -2.77
N SER A 738 -13.99 -1.50 -2.17
CA SER A 738 -15.36 -2.02 -2.17
C SER A 738 -16.35 -0.94 -2.56
N ALA A 739 -17.52 -1.35 -3.06
CA ALA A 739 -18.61 -0.41 -3.25
C ALA A 739 -19.02 0.21 -1.90
N ARG A 740 -19.31 1.52 -1.89
CA ARG A 740 -19.76 2.23 -0.67
C ARG A 740 -21.15 1.81 -0.21
N ALA A 741 -21.97 1.37 -1.16
CA ALA A 741 -23.32 0.87 -0.92
C ALA A 741 -23.47 -0.45 -1.70
N PRO A 742 -24.26 -1.40 -1.19
CA PRO A 742 -24.61 -2.59 -1.94
C PRO A 742 -25.49 -2.23 -3.16
N THR A 743 -25.86 -3.23 -3.96
CA THR A 743 -26.73 -3.01 -5.12
C THR A 743 -28.10 -2.46 -4.73
N ASP A 744 -28.62 -1.54 -5.55
CA ASP A 744 -29.96 -0.98 -5.39
C ASP A 744 -31.07 -1.96 -5.84
N GLU A 745 -32.33 -1.55 -5.78
CA GLU A 745 -33.50 -2.33 -6.24
C GLU A 745 -33.40 -2.78 -7.72
N SER A 746 -32.63 -2.05 -8.53
CA SER A 746 -32.36 -2.41 -9.94
C SER A 746 -31.13 -3.31 -10.08
N GLY A 747 -30.56 -3.79 -8.97
CA GLY A 747 -29.38 -4.63 -8.90
C GLY A 747 -28.09 -3.90 -9.24
N ARG A 748 -28.02 -2.56 -9.07
CA ARG A 748 -26.87 -1.76 -9.54
C ARG A 748 -26.12 -1.09 -8.39
N THR A 749 -24.80 -1.05 -8.49
CA THR A 749 -23.93 -0.26 -7.60
C THR A 749 -22.75 0.33 -8.36
N ILE A 750 -21.95 1.18 -7.69
CA ILE A 750 -20.78 1.82 -8.25
C ILE A 750 -19.59 1.62 -7.31
N VAL A 751 -18.49 1.14 -7.86
CA VAL A 751 -17.18 1.19 -7.20
C VAL A 751 -16.43 2.41 -7.73
N GLU A 752 -16.05 3.30 -6.81
CA GLU A 752 -15.35 4.55 -7.09
C GLU A 752 -13.88 4.48 -6.63
N GLY A 753 -13.06 5.43 -7.04
CA GLY A 753 -11.67 5.53 -6.56
C GLY A 753 -10.68 4.55 -7.20
N LEU A 754 -11.10 3.77 -8.20
CA LEU A 754 -10.24 2.77 -8.84
C LEU A 754 -9.03 3.40 -9.53
N ARG A 755 -7.86 2.79 -9.35
CA ARG A 755 -6.61 3.29 -9.92
C ARG A 755 -6.60 3.14 -11.45
N PRO A 756 -6.40 4.23 -12.22
CA PRO A 756 -6.35 4.15 -13.66
C PRO A 756 -5.21 3.26 -14.18
N TYR A 757 -5.47 2.54 -15.28
CA TYR A 757 -4.50 1.71 -16.01
C TYR A 757 -3.87 0.57 -15.21
N GLN A 758 -4.45 0.23 -14.05
CA GLN A 758 -4.08 -0.96 -13.27
C GLN A 758 -5.23 -1.99 -13.37
N PRO A 759 -4.97 -3.21 -13.84
CA PRO A 759 -5.98 -4.26 -13.86
C PRO A 759 -6.49 -4.56 -12.45
N VAL A 760 -7.81 -4.62 -12.29
CA VAL A 760 -8.48 -4.93 -11.03
C VAL A 760 -9.61 -5.93 -11.27
N LEU A 761 -9.70 -6.96 -10.44
CA LEU A 761 -10.77 -7.94 -10.46
C LEU A 761 -11.98 -7.39 -9.69
N VAL A 762 -13.10 -7.24 -10.39
CA VAL A 762 -14.40 -6.85 -9.81
C VAL A 762 -15.23 -8.12 -9.59
N ALA A 763 -15.65 -8.37 -8.36
CA ALA A 763 -16.34 -9.59 -7.96
C ALA A 763 -17.46 -9.33 -6.94
N ILE A 764 -18.36 -10.31 -6.81
CA ILE A 764 -19.42 -10.33 -5.79
C ILE A 764 -18.79 -10.69 -4.44
N ASP A 765 -19.18 -9.98 -3.40
CA ASP A 765 -18.94 -10.42 -2.02
C ASP A 765 -19.97 -11.51 -1.68
N GLU A 766 -19.58 -12.78 -1.75
CA GLU A 766 -20.48 -13.91 -1.51
C GLU A 766 -21.09 -13.90 -0.10
N THR A 767 -20.47 -13.20 0.87
CA THR A 767 -21.04 -13.06 2.23
C THR A 767 -22.28 -12.17 2.29
N SER A 768 -22.51 -11.37 1.24
CA SER A 768 -23.69 -10.51 1.08
C SER A 768 -24.86 -11.17 0.37
N LEU A 769 -24.70 -12.41 -0.12
CA LEU A 769 -25.77 -13.12 -0.79
C LEU A 769 -26.90 -13.44 0.23
N PRO A 770 -28.17 -13.22 -0.14
CA PRO A 770 -29.30 -13.35 0.78
C PRO A 770 -29.65 -14.82 1.11
N ASP A 771 -29.17 -15.75 0.30
CA ASP A 771 -29.51 -17.18 0.38
C ASP A 771 -28.23 -18.02 0.18
N PRO A 772 -27.93 -18.98 1.08
CA PRO A 772 -26.76 -19.86 0.97
C PRO A 772 -26.77 -20.78 -0.27
N PHE A 773 -27.93 -20.98 -0.91
CA PHE A 773 -28.07 -21.68 -2.18
C PHE A 773 -27.81 -20.78 -3.38
N LEU A 774 -27.40 -19.54 -3.18
CA LEU A 774 -26.90 -18.68 -4.26
C LEU A 774 -25.37 -18.65 -4.23
N ARG A 775 -24.76 -18.57 -5.41
CA ARG A 775 -23.31 -18.34 -5.56
C ARG A 775 -23.02 -17.42 -6.74
N ALA A 776 -21.85 -16.79 -6.73
CA ALA A 776 -21.37 -16.12 -7.93
C ALA A 776 -21.12 -17.16 -9.04
N SER A 777 -21.59 -16.87 -10.26
CA SER A 777 -21.46 -17.77 -11.42
C SER A 777 -19.99 -17.93 -11.87
N GLY A 778 -19.15 -16.97 -11.52
CA GLY A 778 -17.73 -16.96 -11.80
C GLY A 778 -16.95 -16.14 -10.78
N LYS A 779 -15.63 -16.13 -10.92
CA LYS A 779 -14.71 -15.46 -9.96
C LYS A 779 -14.64 -13.94 -10.11
N GLY A 780 -15.51 -13.34 -10.94
CA GLY A 780 -15.50 -11.92 -11.27
C GLY A 780 -14.93 -11.60 -12.65
N VAL A 781 -14.88 -10.31 -12.95
CA VAL A 781 -14.46 -9.75 -14.24
C VAL A 781 -13.31 -8.77 -14.00
N VAL A 782 -12.25 -8.88 -14.78
CA VAL A 782 -11.12 -7.95 -14.71
C VAL A 782 -11.43 -6.73 -15.56
N ILE A 783 -11.16 -5.55 -15.00
CA ILE A 783 -11.24 -4.30 -15.73
C ILE A 783 -9.90 -3.57 -15.64
N THR A 784 -9.58 -2.78 -16.66
CA THR A 784 -8.49 -1.81 -16.62
C THR A 784 -9.13 -0.41 -16.58
N PRO A 785 -9.33 0.18 -15.39
CA PRO A 785 -10.10 1.41 -15.25
C PRO A 785 -9.42 2.56 -15.99
N ARG A 786 -10.21 3.44 -16.61
CA ARG A 786 -9.72 4.68 -17.24
C ARG A 786 -10.26 5.89 -16.47
N PRO A 787 -9.47 6.96 -16.32
CA PRO A 787 -9.84 8.10 -15.50
C PRO A 787 -11.07 8.79 -16.09
N GLY A 788 -12.03 9.19 -15.25
CA GLY A 788 -13.24 9.89 -15.70
C GLY A 788 -14.28 9.00 -16.38
N VAL A 789 -14.05 7.70 -16.52
CA VAL A 789 -14.95 6.80 -17.23
C VAL A 789 -15.35 5.60 -16.36
N ALA A 790 -16.66 5.33 -16.31
CA ALA A 790 -17.20 4.15 -15.66
C ALA A 790 -17.22 2.95 -16.61
N THR A 791 -16.52 1.88 -16.23
CA THR A 791 -16.58 0.58 -16.90
C THR A 791 -17.84 -0.14 -16.45
N LYS A 792 -18.65 -0.61 -17.40
CA LYS A 792 -19.86 -1.37 -17.07
C LYS A 792 -19.49 -2.84 -16.89
N VAL A 793 -19.83 -3.41 -15.74
CA VAL A 793 -19.58 -4.80 -15.40
C VAL A 793 -20.92 -5.46 -15.06
N GLN A 794 -21.12 -6.66 -15.59
CA GLN A 794 -22.28 -7.49 -15.28
C GLN A 794 -21.76 -8.72 -14.53
N LEU A 795 -22.36 -9.01 -13.39
CA LEU A 795 -22.02 -10.16 -12.55
C LEU A 795 -23.26 -10.99 -12.33
N ALA A 796 -23.19 -12.25 -12.73
CA ALA A 796 -24.27 -13.22 -12.59
C ALA A 796 -24.16 -13.96 -11.26
N VAL A 797 -25.30 -14.20 -10.62
CA VAL A 797 -25.47 -15.13 -9.48
C VAL A 797 -26.28 -16.31 -9.98
N THR A 798 -25.77 -17.52 -9.83
CA THR A 798 -26.52 -18.73 -10.20
C THR A 798 -27.11 -19.35 -8.94
N PRO A 799 -28.37 -19.83 -9.00
CA PRO A 799 -28.89 -20.71 -7.97
C PRO A 799 -28.17 -22.06 -8.00
N THR A 800 -28.08 -22.67 -6.82
CA THR A 800 -27.43 -23.93 -6.58
C THR A 800 -28.32 -24.87 -5.80
N GLY A 801 -28.00 -26.15 -5.89
CA GLY A 801 -28.63 -27.18 -5.12
C GLY A 801 -27.61 -28.18 -4.60
N GLU A 802 -28.15 -29.29 -4.13
CA GLU A 802 -27.40 -30.36 -3.50
C GLU A 802 -27.67 -31.69 -4.20
N VAL A 803 -26.62 -32.51 -4.32
CA VAL A 803 -26.75 -33.91 -4.76
C VAL A 803 -26.26 -34.79 -3.63
N GLU A 804 -27.14 -35.64 -3.12
CA GLU A 804 -26.83 -36.53 -1.99
C GLU A 804 -27.20 -37.98 -2.28
N GLY A 805 -26.50 -38.89 -1.64
CA GLY A 805 -26.77 -40.32 -1.73
C GLY A 805 -25.89 -41.13 -0.79
N VAL A 806 -26.08 -42.45 -0.82
CA VAL A 806 -25.29 -43.41 -0.06
C VAL A 806 -24.67 -44.40 -1.03
N LEU A 807 -23.35 -44.46 -1.07
CA LEU A 807 -22.60 -45.37 -1.92
C LEU A 807 -22.49 -46.74 -1.25
N TYR A 808 -22.82 -47.79 -2.00
CA TYR A 808 -22.71 -49.18 -1.60
C TYR A 808 -21.62 -49.88 -2.43
N GLY A 809 -20.76 -50.63 -1.76
CA GLY A 809 -19.73 -51.46 -2.38
C GLY A 809 -20.31 -52.75 -2.97
N LEU A 810 -19.48 -53.53 -3.68
CA LEU A 810 -19.87 -54.78 -4.35
C LEU A 810 -20.57 -55.81 -3.43
N SER A 811 -20.32 -55.75 -2.12
CA SER A 811 -20.92 -56.59 -1.07
C SER A 811 -22.29 -56.10 -0.56
N LEU A 812 -22.90 -55.09 -1.21
CA LEU A 812 -24.15 -54.46 -0.76
C LEU A 812 -24.07 -53.86 0.65
N THR A 813 -22.87 -53.43 1.06
CA THR A 813 -22.63 -52.68 2.30
C THR A 813 -22.20 -51.25 1.96
N PRO A 814 -22.51 -50.25 2.80
CA PRO A 814 -22.05 -48.89 2.58
C PRO A 814 -20.51 -48.82 2.46
N ARG A 815 -20.02 -47.91 1.62
CA ARG A 815 -18.60 -47.82 1.28
C ARG A 815 -18.03 -46.42 1.51
N ASP A 816 -17.08 -46.34 2.42
CA ASP A 816 -16.36 -45.14 2.83
C ASP A 816 -15.10 -44.89 2.00
N GLY A 817 -14.63 -43.64 2.03
CA GLY A 817 -13.34 -43.25 1.46
C GLY A 817 -13.28 -43.25 -0.07
N VAL A 818 -14.42 -43.30 -0.76
CA VAL A 818 -14.49 -43.28 -2.23
C VAL A 818 -14.63 -41.85 -2.71
N VAL A 819 -13.70 -41.39 -3.54
CA VAL A 819 -13.78 -40.05 -4.13
C VAL A 819 -14.62 -40.10 -5.40
N LEU A 820 -15.71 -39.32 -5.39
CA LEU A 820 -16.70 -39.19 -6.45
C LEU A 820 -16.55 -37.84 -7.17
N GLU A 821 -16.82 -37.82 -8.47
CA GLU A 821 -16.87 -36.61 -9.31
C GLU A 821 -18.28 -36.44 -9.88
N LEU A 822 -18.81 -35.23 -9.75
CA LEU A 822 -20.00 -34.79 -10.47
C LEU A 822 -19.57 -34.06 -11.74
N LEU A 823 -20.14 -34.44 -12.89
CA LEU A 823 -19.74 -33.99 -14.21
C LEU A 823 -20.88 -33.24 -14.90
N ASP A 824 -20.58 -32.13 -15.56
CA ASP A 824 -21.52 -31.44 -16.44
C ASP A 824 -21.78 -32.22 -17.74
N GLN A 825 -22.68 -31.70 -18.60
CA GLN A 825 -22.96 -32.29 -19.92
C GLN A 825 -21.75 -32.33 -20.88
N ALA A 826 -20.72 -31.49 -20.64
CA ALA A 826 -19.47 -31.52 -21.41
C ALA A 826 -18.47 -32.56 -20.88
N GLY A 827 -18.83 -33.31 -19.82
CA GLY A 827 -17.97 -34.30 -19.18
C GLY A 827 -16.87 -33.69 -18.32
N LYS A 828 -16.97 -32.40 -17.97
CA LYS A 828 -16.03 -31.69 -17.11
C LYS A 828 -16.46 -31.83 -15.65
N PRO A 829 -15.55 -32.17 -14.72
CA PRO A 829 -15.88 -32.26 -13.30
C PRO A 829 -16.21 -30.87 -12.75
N VAL A 830 -17.39 -30.73 -12.15
CA VAL A 830 -17.89 -29.49 -11.52
C VAL A 830 -17.78 -29.51 -10.00
N ALA A 831 -17.79 -30.70 -9.40
CA ALA A 831 -17.66 -30.90 -7.95
C ALA A 831 -17.05 -32.27 -7.63
N THR A 832 -16.45 -32.39 -6.45
CA THR A 832 -15.84 -33.63 -5.94
C THR A 832 -16.26 -33.83 -4.49
N ALA A 833 -16.64 -35.05 -4.12
CA ALA A 833 -17.02 -35.41 -2.76
C ALA A 833 -16.39 -36.76 -2.40
N MET A 834 -16.04 -36.95 -1.13
CA MET A 834 -15.58 -38.24 -0.62
C MET A 834 -16.69 -38.86 0.22
N THR A 835 -16.91 -40.17 0.08
CA THR A 835 -17.91 -40.86 0.90
C THR A 835 -17.45 -40.98 2.36
N GLU A 836 -18.38 -40.73 3.28
CA GLU A 836 -18.18 -40.86 4.72
C GLU A 836 -18.26 -42.33 5.20
N TYR A 837 -18.09 -42.55 6.51
CA TYR A 837 -18.01 -43.88 7.13
C TYR A 837 -19.25 -44.77 6.89
N ASP A 838 -20.41 -44.15 6.71
CA ASP A 838 -21.70 -44.77 6.42
C ASP A 838 -22.03 -44.81 4.93
N GLY A 839 -21.05 -44.49 4.07
CA GLY A 839 -21.18 -44.40 2.62
C GLY A 839 -21.87 -43.14 2.11
N PHE A 840 -22.32 -42.23 3.00
CA PHE A 840 -22.97 -41.00 2.59
C PHE A 840 -22.03 -40.09 1.80
N PHE A 841 -22.55 -39.41 0.79
CA PHE A 841 -21.85 -38.34 0.07
C PHE A 841 -22.81 -37.17 -0.18
N LEU A 842 -22.24 -35.98 -0.15
CA LEU A 842 -22.96 -34.74 -0.41
C LEU A 842 -22.11 -33.82 -1.30
N PHE A 843 -22.70 -33.39 -2.42
CA PHE A 843 -22.19 -32.30 -3.22
C PHE A 843 -23.01 -31.06 -2.90
N GLN A 844 -22.38 -30.06 -2.26
CA GLN A 844 -23.01 -28.78 -1.93
C GLN A 844 -22.74 -27.73 -3.00
N GLN A 845 -23.63 -26.74 -3.09
CA GLN A 845 -23.49 -25.56 -3.98
C GLN A 845 -23.27 -25.93 -5.47
N VAL A 846 -23.93 -27.00 -5.91
CA VAL A 846 -23.90 -27.43 -7.31
C VAL A 846 -24.82 -26.52 -8.12
N PRO A 847 -24.34 -25.81 -9.16
CA PRO A 847 -25.21 -24.99 -10.00
C PRO A 847 -26.39 -25.78 -10.58
N TYR A 848 -27.47 -25.11 -10.96
CA TYR A 848 -28.55 -25.78 -11.70
C TYR A 848 -28.05 -26.26 -13.08
N GLY A 849 -28.49 -27.45 -13.47
CA GLY A 849 -27.99 -28.13 -14.66
C GLY A 849 -28.30 -29.62 -14.67
N THR A 850 -27.80 -30.31 -15.68
CA THR A 850 -27.87 -31.78 -15.80
C THR A 850 -26.49 -32.38 -15.59
N TYR A 851 -26.40 -33.39 -14.73
CA TYR A 851 -25.14 -33.95 -14.28
C TYR A 851 -25.07 -35.47 -14.41
N SER A 852 -23.85 -35.98 -14.41
CA SER A 852 -23.56 -37.41 -14.22
C SER A 852 -22.59 -37.60 -13.06
N LEU A 853 -22.72 -38.72 -12.36
CA LEU A 853 -21.90 -39.08 -11.21
C LEU A 853 -20.96 -40.21 -11.60
N ARG A 854 -19.68 -40.08 -11.25
CA ARG A 854 -18.69 -41.14 -11.41
C ARG A 854 -17.73 -41.26 -10.24
N VAL A 855 -17.06 -42.41 -10.16
CA VAL A 855 -15.89 -42.62 -9.31
C VAL A 855 -14.65 -42.03 -9.99
N THR A 856 -13.79 -41.37 -9.19
CA THR A 856 -12.46 -40.94 -9.65
C THR A 856 -11.66 -42.11 -10.21
N ARG A 857 -10.71 -41.82 -11.10
CA ARG A 857 -9.89 -42.86 -11.73
C ARG A 857 -9.14 -43.71 -10.70
N GLU A 858 -8.53 -43.05 -9.72
CA GLU A 858 -7.75 -43.66 -8.65
C GLU A 858 -8.61 -44.58 -7.79
N SER A 859 -9.77 -44.09 -7.33
CA SER A 859 -10.69 -44.90 -6.51
C SER A 859 -11.23 -46.10 -7.31
N ALA A 860 -11.53 -45.94 -8.60
CA ALA A 860 -12.02 -47.03 -9.43
C ALA A 860 -10.97 -48.10 -9.73
N GLU A 861 -9.70 -47.72 -9.86
CA GLU A 861 -8.57 -48.65 -10.05
C GLU A 861 -8.30 -49.45 -8.77
N VAL A 862 -8.29 -48.80 -7.60
CA VAL A 862 -8.11 -49.47 -6.30
C VAL A 862 -9.25 -50.44 -5.99
N LEU A 863 -10.48 -50.07 -6.31
CA LEU A 863 -11.67 -50.88 -6.00
C LEU A 863 -12.02 -51.91 -7.08
N GLY A 864 -11.40 -51.85 -8.26
CA GLY A 864 -11.71 -52.76 -9.38
C GLY A 864 -13.12 -52.58 -9.95
N VAL A 865 -13.66 -51.37 -9.90
CA VAL A 865 -15.06 -51.05 -10.27
C VAL A 865 -15.15 -50.20 -11.54
N ARG A 866 -16.33 -50.15 -12.14
CA ARG A 866 -16.67 -49.20 -13.20
C ARG A 866 -16.68 -47.78 -12.64
N ARG A 867 -16.44 -46.80 -13.52
CA ARG A 867 -16.38 -45.39 -13.13
C ARG A 867 -17.75 -44.75 -13.11
N GLU A 868 -18.54 -44.87 -14.18
CA GLU A 868 -19.89 -44.27 -14.21
C GLU A 868 -20.81 -44.93 -13.18
N LEU A 869 -21.54 -44.10 -12.43
CA LEU A 869 -22.51 -44.54 -11.42
C LEU A 869 -23.93 -44.12 -11.76
N ALA A 870 -24.11 -42.90 -12.25
CA ALA A 870 -25.42 -42.37 -12.63
C ALA A 870 -25.29 -41.26 -13.69
N SER A 871 -26.37 -41.03 -14.43
CA SER A 871 -26.49 -39.99 -15.45
C SER A 871 -27.86 -39.32 -15.36
N ASP A 872 -27.99 -38.14 -15.97
CA ASP A 872 -29.24 -37.35 -16.04
C ASP A 872 -29.77 -36.89 -14.65
N LEU A 873 -28.84 -36.52 -13.76
CA LEU A 873 -29.17 -35.89 -12.49
C LEU A 873 -29.52 -34.43 -12.75
N GLN A 874 -30.80 -34.07 -12.63
CA GLN A 874 -31.28 -32.71 -12.90
C GLN A 874 -31.41 -31.90 -11.62
N LEU A 875 -30.67 -30.80 -11.54
CA LEU A 875 -30.87 -29.72 -10.58
C LEU A 875 -31.52 -28.54 -11.30
N LYS A 876 -32.65 -28.06 -10.80
CA LYS A 876 -33.37 -26.92 -11.36
C LYS A 876 -34.23 -26.25 -10.30
N SER A 877 -34.78 -25.08 -10.62
CA SER A 877 -35.74 -24.39 -9.74
C SER A 877 -36.92 -25.31 -9.39
N GLY A 878 -37.18 -25.49 -8.08
CA GLY A 878 -38.18 -26.41 -7.54
C GLY A 878 -37.74 -27.89 -7.42
N ALA A 879 -36.51 -28.21 -7.83
CA ALA A 879 -35.83 -29.49 -7.63
C ALA A 879 -34.34 -29.21 -7.33
N ASP A 880 -34.12 -28.53 -6.23
CA ASP A 880 -32.83 -28.06 -5.67
C ASP A 880 -32.09 -29.14 -4.87
N LEU A 881 -32.74 -30.26 -4.57
CA LEU A 881 -32.11 -31.43 -3.93
C LEU A 881 -32.34 -32.69 -4.76
N VAL A 882 -31.26 -33.32 -5.23
CA VAL A 882 -31.28 -34.63 -5.86
C VAL A 882 -30.91 -35.69 -4.83
N ARG A 883 -31.91 -36.43 -4.35
CA ARG A 883 -31.72 -37.61 -3.48
C ARG A 883 -31.57 -38.87 -4.30
N MET A 884 -30.34 -39.35 -4.44
CA MET A 884 -30.04 -40.57 -5.19
C MET A 884 -30.39 -41.86 -4.44
N GLY A 885 -30.59 -41.79 -3.12
CA GLY A 885 -30.79 -42.98 -2.31
C GLY A 885 -29.55 -43.88 -2.32
N LYS A 886 -29.71 -45.16 -2.69
CA LYS A 886 -28.61 -46.12 -2.75
C LYS A 886 -27.97 -46.12 -4.14
N VAL A 887 -26.67 -45.81 -4.20
CA VAL A 887 -25.86 -45.85 -5.43
C VAL A 887 -24.90 -47.03 -5.31
N GLN A 888 -24.94 -47.97 -6.25
CA GLN A 888 -24.20 -49.23 -6.17
C GLN A 888 -22.96 -49.21 -7.06
N LEU A 889 -21.82 -49.67 -6.53
CA LEU A 889 -20.62 -49.93 -7.34
C LEU A 889 -20.80 -51.22 -8.14
N ASP A 890 -20.40 -51.17 -9.42
CA ASP A 890 -20.39 -52.31 -10.34
C ASP A 890 -18.97 -52.77 -10.65
N ALA A 891 -18.76 -54.10 -10.73
CA ALA A 891 -17.46 -54.66 -11.08
C ALA A 891 -17.05 -54.30 -12.52
N ARG A 892 -15.76 -54.01 -12.73
CA ARG A 892 -15.20 -53.85 -14.07
C ARG A 892 -15.29 -55.20 -14.82
N PRO A 893 -15.73 -55.23 -16.09
CA PRO A 893 -15.67 -56.45 -16.90
C PRO A 893 -14.22 -56.95 -16.98
N GLY A 894 -13.94 -58.13 -16.41
CA GLY A 894 -12.62 -58.77 -16.44
C GLY A 894 -11.90 -58.97 -15.08
N SER A 895 -12.44 -58.49 -13.95
CA SER A 895 -11.76 -58.66 -12.64
C SER A 895 -12.04 -59.99 -11.91
N ILE A 896 -13.00 -60.80 -12.38
CA ILE A 896 -13.41 -62.06 -11.71
C ILE A 896 -12.44 -63.23 -12.01
N ALA A 897 -11.50 -63.10 -12.96
CA ALA A 897 -10.66 -64.22 -13.40
C ALA A 897 -9.48 -64.61 -12.47
N ASN A 898 -9.29 -63.98 -11.31
CA ASN A 898 -8.12 -64.27 -10.45
C ASN A 898 -8.44 -64.72 -9.00
N ALA A 899 -9.70 -64.99 -8.65
CA ALA A 899 -10.05 -65.42 -7.29
C ALA A 899 -9.94 -66.94 -7.06
N ASP A 900 -9.91 -67.78 -8.11
CA ASP A 900 -9.91 -69.25 -7.97
C ASP A 900 -8.51 -69.90 -7.94
N ALA A 901 -7.42 -69.15 -8.12
CA ALA A 901 -6.06 -69.71 -8.13
C ALA A 901 -5.40 -69.83 -6.73
N ALA A 902 -6.07 -69.41 -5.65
CA ALA A 902 -5.47 -69.34 -4.30
C ALA A 902 -5.99 -70.42 -3.31
N ARG A 903 -6.72 -71.44 -3.77
CA ARG A 903 -7.23 -72.54 -2.93
C ARG A 903 -6.74 -73.93 -3.36
N THR A 904 -5.45 -74.10 -3.62
CA THR A 904 -4.81 -75.43 -3.49
C THR A 904 -3.34 -75.24 -3.09
N GLY A 905 -3.02 -75.57 -1.84
CA GLY A 905 -1.67 -75.45 -1.30
C GLY A 905 -1.65 -75.75 0.18
N ALA A 906 -1.91 -77.02 0.54
CA ALA A 906 -1.52 -77.56 1.83
C ALA A 906 -0.19 -78.34 1.66
N PRO A 907 0.69 -78.34 2.68
CA PRO A 907 2.10 -78.70 2.56
C PRO A 907 2.35 -80.19 2.80
N ASP A 908 3.47 -80.70 2.28
CA ASP A 908 4.08 -81.93 2.77
C ASP A 908 4.57 -81.73 4.22
N GLY A 909 4.10 -82.58 5.13
CA GLY A 909 4.52 -82.64 6.54
C GLY A 909 3.39 -83.02 7.50
#